data_AF-A0A241W284-F1
#
_entry.id   AF-A0A241W284-F1
#
_cell.length_a   1.000
_cell.length_b   1.000
_cell.length_c   1.000
_cell.angle_alpha   90.00
_cell.angle_beta   90.00
_cell.angle_gamma   90.00
#
_symmetry.space_group_name_H-M   'P 1'
#
loop_
_entity.id
_entity.type
_entity.pdbx_description
1 polymer ?
#
loop_
_entity_poly.entity_id
_entity_poly.type
_entity_poly.pdbx_seq_one_letter_code
_entity_poly.pdbx_strand_id
1 'polypeptide(L)'
;MNKLKLARELNALVEQVKSGELTGLNKVRVPRRINAIIIELGGQVAAAADNTAAALNPDGLSDTTTDENYRWRDTAYIAGARKFLSATFADAKKEGRNVNINDIDWQEIEKDMRLAQSLVNKANVFGVVDWAGLREAGMPSNVAYLIKRVYTAVGKEPLVPTNSDSMRNYVRGISVLRETLEKCRSYEDIEDALVSIGKMCLRPKYAIEYYKNPAIADSYGPAGILENRCMAELGESFRSWIFKTGNKALSECRRNKNPDTYHESKGATWDWANLEPKVKDEEGKEVKPKKATFQLEHASDIERTGGTEIDLQSSKQLEEIFGFRGIQSGNWVLKDKSSAEFHMKATAEAMLDMSDVLGIDAKHLGLGGNLALAFGARGKGGALAHYESSTKVINITKMKGGGSLGHEYFHAIDNLIADLIGETGKDIRFFASTDYNQIQDEELRAAFEGLNEALTVRKDLFAYKSQYVDLSLETQTERTIEWINQNAQQMPRLLNLSMDEANALSLAELSIRFQNWAEDFQRRNERMNVRNVAERHLGDYLLQRHFSVQDVPVNTDGEVEMPLTGAKSTSQFKRSAMFLDGGGKKSYWAKDYEMAARAFSAYLQDRLAEQGRKNDYLAYATQGGNGRIGEVAYPQGKERETVNAAFDELFRVIRTKEILKKASENQALLDSIFGGTPELYDESAAYDDFFADVQKELEDEEMQSGMLDSSNSSDATQACANYLKSQLVEKGWIIGEKGIYSNADEEFQVRINQRRLYTFDIEIYQGPKFIQCVTENGIFIQDCVDFINAFIVKTENKLEYMAELKADPELNPDDLAAAANTVNVIQITDAIAQGAATSQLNEGENPTQQQLIANDYKTAKVNIAGLSIAIENPIGSIRSGTDEAGNAWETQMTAHYGFIETTLGADGDELDIFIASDVPHDFDGRVYVISQNDRNGRFDEHKVIIGVDNKTQAVELYRSHYDENFNGVSAVHDLSLEDFKAKIYGGHTAMFDSIQGAMLDSWLNDGSFDLLPIKRLKLDNLDDGSKDAKPTLREPIVVIEQGNNFNVVHGRKRYEQALKNGEKLIPAIVFDGEHIPTLSEVKQARQKCGNAVHSEAFAVILEELAADRAEAALS
;
A
#
# COMPACT_ATOMS: atom_id res chain seq x y z
N MET A 1 37.95 -33.99 26.00
CA MET A 1 38.25 -33.37 24.69
C MET A 1 38.38 -31.85 24.74
N ASN A 2 37.44 -31.10 25.35
CA ASN A 2 37.50 -29.62 25.37
C ASN A 2 38.75 -29.03 26.04
N LYS A 3 39.18 -29.52 27.21
CA LYS A 3 40.40 -29.02 27.88
C LYS A 3 41.68 -29.18 27.07
N LEU A 4 41.79 -30.27 26.29
CA LEU A 4 42.95 -30.51 25.42
C LEU A 4 42.97 -29.55 24.22
N LYS A 5 41.79 -29.18 23.70
CA LYS A 5 41.65 -28.19 22.62
C LYS A 5 42.05 -26.79 23.13
N LEU A 6 41.57 -26.41 24.31
CA LEU A 6 41.92 -25.15 24.97
C LEU A 6 43.42 -25.06 25.30
N ALA A 7 44.04 -26.13 25.79
CA ALA A 7 45.48 -26.15 26.07
C ALA A 7 46.34 -26.00 24.80
N ARG A 8 45.91 -26.58 23.68
CA ARG A 8 46.58 -26.40 22.37
C ARG A 8 46.43 -24.97 21.86
N GLU A 9 45.23 -24.40 21.99
CA GLU A 9 44.95 -23.01 21.64
C GLU A 9 45.79 -22.04 22.49
N LEU A 10 45.87 -22.27 23.80
CA LEU A 10 46.70 -21.49 24.72
C LEU A 10 48.18 -21.48 24.31
N ASN A 11 48.76 -22.65 24.03
CA ASN A 11 50.15 -22.74 23.58
C ASN A 11 50.39 -22.00 22.26
N ALA A 12 49.48 -22.12 21.30
CA ALA A 12 49.59 -21.42 20.02
C ALA A 12 49.55 -19.89 20.21
N LEU A 13 48.62 -19.38 21.02
CA LEU A 13 48.49 -17.96 21.31
C LEU A 13 49.69 -17.42 22.12
N VAL A 14 50.21 -18.20 23.08
CA VAL A 14 51.38 -17.81 23.86
C VAL A 14 52.63 -17.73 22.99
N GLU A 15 52.83 -18.66 22.05
CA GLU A 15 53.92 -18.56 21.08
C GLU A 15 53.76 -17.34 20.16
N GLN A 16 52.52 -17.00 19.79
CA GLN A 16 52.23 -15.79 19.00
C GLN A 16 52.55 -14.49 19.78
N VAL A 17 52.34 -14.46 21.10
CA VAL A 17 52.78 -13.33 21.94
C VAL A 17 54.30 -13.26 22.01
N LYS A 18 54.97 -14.40 22.18
CA LYS A 18 56.44 -14.46 22.30
C LYS A 18 57.17 -14.09 21.03
N SER A 19 56.59 -14.32 19.85
CA SER A 19 57.20 -13.92 18.59
C SER A 19 57.27 -12.40 18.44
N GLY A 20 56.47 -11.64 19.20
CA GLY A 20 56.42 -10.18 19.13
C GLY A 20 55.71 -9.66 17.87
N GLU A 21 55.14 -10.53 17.05
CA GLU A 21 54.54 -10.22 15.74
C GLU A 21 53.08 -9.78 15.82
N LEU A 22 52.53 -9.59 17.02
CA LEU A 22 51.13 -9.15 17.17
C LEU A 22 50.93 -7.74 16.63
N THR A 23 50.06 -7.59 15.64
CA THR A 23 49.65 -6.31 15.04
C THR A 23 48.20 -5.97 15.38
N GLY A 24 47.83 -4.70 15.17
CA GLY A 24 46.45 -4.21 15.21
C GLY A 24 45.63 -4.72 16.39
N LEU A 25 44.50 -5.37 16.08
CA LEU A 25 43.56 -5.88 17.08
C LEU A 25 44.08 -7.07 17.87
N ASN A 26 45.03 -7.81 17.31
CA ASN A 26 45.58 -9.00 17.93
C ASN A 26 46.44 -8.66 19.16
N LYS A 27 47.02 -7.46 19.23
CA LYS A 27 47.68 -6.93 20.45
C LYS A 27 46.77 -6.91 21.68
N VAL A 28 45.46 -6.77 21.48
CA VAL A 28 44.46 -6.72 22.56
C VAL A 28 43.71 -8.06 22.69
N ARG A 29 43.34 -8.69 21.57
CA ARG A 29 42.54 -9.93 21.55
C ARG A 29 43.32 -11.15 22.04
N VAL A 30 44.57 -11.31 21.62
CA VAL A 30 45.38 -12.50 21.93
C VAL A 30 45.67 -12.60 23.43
N PRO A 31 46.18 -11.56 24.12
CA PRO A 31 46.37 -11.61 25.57
C PRO A 31 45.08 -11.85 26.36
N ARG A 32 43.95 -11.27 25.93
CA ARG A 32 42.64 -11.53 26.55
C ARG A 32 42.16 -12.96 26.37
N ARG A 33 42.33 -13.54 25.18
CA ARG A 33 41.96 -14.93 24.91
C ARG A 33 42.83 -15.89 25.71
N ILE A 34 44.13 -15.60 25.85
CA ILE A 34 45.03 -16.33 26.75
C ILE A 34 44.48 -16.31 28.18
N ASN A 35 44.14 -15.13 28.72
CA ASN A 35 43.58 -15.00 30.07
C ASN A 35 42.25 -15.76 30.22
N ALA A 36 41.36 -15.67 29.24
CA ALA A 36 40.08 -16.39 29.24
C ALA A 36 40.29 -17.91 29.24
N ILE A 37 41.20 -18.42 28.39
CA ILE A 37 41.52 -19.85 28.33
C ILE A 37 42.15 -20.33 29.64
N ILE A 38 43.03 -19.54 30.27
CA ILE A 38 43.61 -19.87 31.58
C ILE A 38 42.50 -20.03 32.62
N ILE A 39 41.52 -19.13 32.65
CA ILE A 39 40.36 -19.21 33.55
C ILE A 39 39.50 -20.45 33.23
N GLU A 40 39.19 -20.69 31.95
CA GLU A 40 38.42 -21.87 31.50
C GLU A 40 39.10 -23.20 31.84
N LEU A 41 40.43 -23.22 31.89
CA LEU A 41 41.23 -24.38 32.31
C LEU A 41 41.30 -24.53 33.84
N GLY A 42 40.73 -23.60 34.61
CA GLY A 42 40.73 -23.58 36.07
C GLY A 42 41.97 -22.93 36.69
N GLY A 43 42.78 -22.24 35.87
CA GLY A 43 43.91 -21.45 36.33
C GLY A 43 43.48 -20.09 36.87
N GLN A 44 44.24 -19.57 37.83
CA GLN A 44 44.10 -18.19 38.28
C GLN A 44 45.01 -17.31 37.42
N VAL A 45 44.43 -16.32 36.77
CA VAL A 45 45.20 -15.24 36.14
C VAL A 45 45.55 -14.28 37.26
N ALA A 46 46.83 -13.96 37.44
CA ALA A 46 47.21 -12.88 38.33
C ALA A 46 46.47 -11.62 37.86
N ALA A 47 45.72 -10.97 38.75
CA ALA A 47 45.29 -9.60 38.50
C ALA A 47 46.55 -8.83 38.10
N ALA A 48 46.50 -8.12 36.96
CA ALA A 48 47.58 -7.23 36.57
C ALA A 48 48.01 -6.48 37.83
N ALA A 49 49.28 -6.59 38.20
CA ALA A 49 49.78 -5.95 39.40
C ALA A 49 49.44 -4.46 39.27
N ASP A 50 48.43 -4.01 40.02
CA ASP A 50 48.27 -2.62 40.39
C ASP A 50 49.56 -2.30 41.15
N ASN A 51 50.53 -1.76 40.42
CA ASN A 51 51.68 -1.11 41.02
C ASN A 51 51.14 0.12 41.75
N THR A 52 50.69 -0.10 42.98
CA THR A 52 50.31 0.92 43.94
C THR A 52 51.56 1.75 44.30
N ALA A 53 51.82 2.77 43.50
CA ALA A 53 52.47 4.02 43.87
C ALA A 53 52.33 4.98 42.67
N ALA A 54 51.34 5.87 42.73
CA ALA A 54 51.12 6.93 41.76
C ALA A 54 52.32 7.89 41.74
N ALA A 55 53.27 7.65 40.85
CA ALA A 55 53.97 8.75 40.20
C ALA A 55 53.00 9.26 39.13
N LEU A 56 52.49 10.48 39.30
CA LEU A 56 51.89 11.20 38.18
C LEU A 56 52.90 11.14 37.03
N ASN A 57 52.44 10.76 35.84
CA ASN A 57 53.26 10.93 34.66
C ASN A 57 53.63 12.43 34.55
N PRO A 58 54.74 12.80 33.88
CA PRO A 58 55.20 14.19 33.80
C PRO A 58 54.14 15.18 33.24
N ASP A 59 53.10 14.66 32.59
CA ASP A 59 51.95 15.38 32.05
C ASP A 59 50.77 15.55 33.03
N GLY A 60 50.88 15.06 34.27
CA GLY A 60 49.84 15.15 35.30
C GLY A 60 48.69 14.15 35.15
N LEU A 61 48.80 13.17 34.25
CA LEU A 61 47.77 12.15 34.00
C LEU A 61 48.14 10.80 34.65
N SER A 62 47.11 10.04 35.05
CA SER A 62 47.27 8.70 35.62
C SER A 62 46.93 7.60 34.63
N ASP A 63 47.63 6.47 34.74
CA ASP A 63 47.33 5.23 34.02
C ASP A 63 46.42 4.27 34.82
N THR A 64 46.13 4.61 36.08
CA THR A 64 45.25 3.82 36.94
C THR A 64 43.79 4.14 36.60
N THR A 65 43.02 3.14 36.20
CA THR A 65 41.62 3.31 35.72
C THR A 65 40.65 3.87 36.77
N THR A 66 41.01 3.80 38.05
CA THR A 66 40.20 4.31 39.18
C THR A 66 40.51 5.76 39.53
N ASP A 67 41.62 6.31 39.03
CA ASP A 67 42.06 7.66 39.41
C ASP A 67 41.21 8.72 38.72
N GLU A 68 41.01 9.86 39.40
CA GLU A 68 40.16 10.90 38.84
C GLU A 68 40.74 11.53 37.56
N ASN A 69 42.07 11.59 37.47
CA ASN A 69 42.84 12.07 36.32
C ASN A 69 43.30 10.92 35.40
N TYR A 70 42.55 9.81 35.35
CA TYR A 70 42.82 8.74 34.40
C TYR A 70 42.85 9.28 32.98
N ARG A 71 43.95 9.02 32.28
CA ARG A 71 44.31 9.54 30.97
C ARG A 71 43.26 9.30 29.88
N TRP A 72 42.55 8.17 29.97
CA TRP A 72 41.52 7.78 29.01
C TRP A 72 40.10 7.91 29.55
N ARG A 73 39.92 8.76 30.58
CA ARG A 73 38.61 9.06 31.15
C ARG A 73 37.76 9.84 30.14
N ASP A 74 36.45 9.64 30.23
CA ASP A 74 35.46 10.43 29.50
C ASP A 74 35.69 11.93 29.71
N THR A 75 35.67 12.68 28.62
CA THR A 75 35.91 14.13 28.64
C THR A 75 34.61 14.91 28.84
N ALA A 76 33.49 14.35 28.39
CA ALA A 76 32.16 14.88 28.61
C ALA A 76 31.15 13.76 28.79
N TYR A 77 30.10 14.06 29.55
CA TYR A 77 28.92 13.21 29.58
C TYR A 77 28.00 13.55 28.39
N ILE A 78 27.88 12.62 27.45
CA ILE A 78 27.01 12.81 26.28
C ILE A 78 25.60 12.30 26.58
N ALA A 79 24.63 13.21 26.65
CA ALA A 79 23.23 12.89 26.89
C ALA A 79 22.66 11.91 25.85
N GLY A 80 21.59 11.19 26.21
CA GLY A 80 20.86 10.29 25.30
C GLY A 80 21.04 8.78 25.50
N ALA A 81 21.87 8.34 26.46
CA ALA A 81 21.85 6.96 26.93
C ALA A 81 21.49 6.90 28.42
N ARG A 82 20.17 6.85 28.66
CA ARG A 82 19.47 6.42 29.90
C ARG A 82 19.29 7.38 31.08
N LYS A 83 19.87 8.59 31.15
CA LYS A 83 19.84 9.29 32.47
C LYS A 83 19.46 10.76 32.61
N PHE A 84 19.46 11.63 31.60
CA PHE A 84 19.36 13.07 31.93
C PHE A 84 18.29 13.92 31.24
N LEU A 85 17.60 13.43 30.21
CA LEU A 85 16.47 14.17 29.61
C LEU A 85 15.19 13.33 29.59
N SER A 86 15.12 12.31 30.45
CA SER A 86 14.09 11.28 30.39
C SER A 86 13.77 10.60 31.72
N ALA A 87 14.07 11.18 32.90
CA ALA A 87 13.67 10.53 34.16
C ALA A 87 12.18 10.18 34.10
N THR A 88 11.36 11.15 33.69
CA THR A 88 9.95 10.93 33.36
C THR A 88 9.69 9.78 32.40
N PHE A 89 10.21 9.81 31.17
CA PHE A 89 9.90 8.78 30.18
C PHE A 89 10.43 7.40 30.60
N ALA A 90 11.58 7.34 31.28
CA ALA A 90 12.19 6.12 31.78
C ALA A 90 11.43 5.55 32.98
N ASP A 91 10.99 6.41 33.90
CA ASP A 91 10.19 6.06 35.06
C ASP A 91 8.79 5.62 34.61
N ALA A 92 8.13 6.38 33.73
CA ALA A 92 6.86 5.99 33.12
C ALA A 92 6.96 4.65 32.40
N LYS A 93 8.03 4.42 31.64
CA LYS A 93 8.29 3.13 30.98
C LYS A 93 8.55 2.00 31.98
N LYS A 94 9.22 2.26 33.09
CA LYS A 94 9.47 1.29 34.17
C LYS A 94 8.18 0.94 34.92
N GLU A 95 7.31 1.93 35.09
CA GLU A 95 5.99 1.81 35.71
C GLU A 95 4.94 1.26 34.73
N GLY A 96 5.22 1.25 33.43
CA GLY A 96 4.29 0.82 32.38
C GLY A 96 3.16 1.82 32.10
N ARG A 97 3.15 3.00 32.71
CA ARG A 97 2.12 4.03 32.50
C ARG A 97 2.37 4.83 31.22
N ASN A 98 1.32 5.48 30.71
CA ASN A 98 1.48 6.53 29.69
C ASN A 98 2.15 7.78 30.29
N VAL A 99 2.76 8.57 29.41
CA VAL A 99 3.33 9.88 29.75
C VAL A 99 2.28 10.95 29.46
N ASN A 100 1.97 11.77 30.46
CA ASN A 100 1.10 12.93 30.31
C ASN A 100 1.89 14.19 29.98
N ILE A 101 1.20 15.20 29.46
CA ILE A 101 1.82 16.48 29.10
C ILE A 101 2.54 17.16 30.28
N ASN A 102 1.99 17.02 31.50
CA ASN A 102 2.54 17.62 32.73
C ASN A 102 3.75 16.84 33.28
N ASP A 103 3.99 15.63 32.81
CA ASP A 103 5.13 14.84 33.25
C ASP A 103 6.44 15.31 32.58
N ILE A 104 6.33 16.03 31.46
CA ILE A 104 7.45 16.47 30.62
C ILE A 104 7.84 17.91 31.01
N ASP A 105 9.12 18.12 31.30
CA ASP A 105 9.69 19.47 31.38
C ASP A 105 9.90 20.01 29.96
N TRP A 106 8.89 20.72 29.45
CA TRP A 106 8.91 21.27 28.10
C TRP A 106 9.98 22.34 27.92
N GLN A 107 10.30 23.12 28.96
CA GLN A 107 11.34 24.16 28.88
C GLN A 107 12.72 23.54 28.70
N GLU A 108 12.96 22.38 29.31
CA GLU A 108 14.22 21.67 29.18
C GLU A 108 14.30 20.89 27.86
N ILE A 109 13.23 20.20 27.46
CA ILE A 109 13.25 19.37 26.24
C ILE A 109 13.31 20.20 24.95
N GLU A 110 12.72 21.41 24.95
CA GLU A 110 12.71 22.32 23.80
C GLU A 110 14.08 22.94 23.51
N LYS A 111 15.04 22.86 24.44
CA LYS A 111 16.43 23.29 24.21
C LYS A 111 17.14 22.42 23.16
N ASP A 112 16.70 21.18 22.97
CA ASP A 112 17.21 20.27 21.94
C ASP A 112 16.05 19.58 21.23
N MET A 113 15.56 20.22 20.16
CA MET A 113 14.41 19.73 19.40
C MET A 113 14.67 18.36 18.74
N ARG A 114 15.93 18.04 18.41
CA ARG A 114 16.31 16.74 17.84
C ARG A 114 16.19 15.64 18.89
N LEU A 115 16.63 15.91 20.11
CA LEU A 115 16.40 15.00 21.21
C LEU A 115 14.90 14.89 21.55
N ALA A 116 14.17 16.00 21.59
CA ALA A 116 12.74 16.03 21.84
C ALA A 116 11.97 15.12 20.87
N GLN A 117 12.26 15.20 19.57
CA GLN A 117 11.68 14.34 18.55
C GLN A 117 11.94 12.84 18.82
N SER A 118 13.14 12.49 19.28
CA SER A 118 13.49 11.10 19.60
C SER A 118 12.78 10.57 20.86
N LEU A 119 12.31 11.46 21.73
CA LEU A 119 11.65 11.14 22.99
C LEU A 119 10.13 11.14 22.83
N VAL A 120 9.54 12.14 22.16
CA VAL A 120 8.10 12.27 21.95
C VAL A 120 7.65 11.43 20.75
N ASN A 121 7.51 10.13 21.00
CA ASN A 121 6.94 9.18 20.06
C ASN A 121 6.09 8.14 20.80
N LYS A 122 5.27 7.40 20.06
CA LYS A 122 4.35 6.40 20.60
C LYS A 122 5.03 5.41 21.54
N ALA A 123 6.23 4.94 21.21
CA ALA A 123 6.90 3.90 22.00
C ALA A 123 7.30 4.39 23.41
N ASN A 124 7.47 5.69 23.59
CA ASN A 124 7.82 6.30 24.87
C ASN A 124 6.60 6.93 25.57
N VAL A 125 5.62 7.44 24.81
CA VAL A 125 4.47 8.17 25.36
C VAL A 125 3.30 7.24 25.68
N PHE A 126 3.06 6.22 24.85
CA PHE A 126 1.82 5.43 24.88
C PHE A 126 1.69 4.57 26.14
N GLY A 127 2.79 4.12 26.73
CA GLY A 127 2.79 3.20 27.87
C GLY A 127 2.38 1.76 27.51
N VAL A 128 2.28 0.90 28.52
CA VAL A 128 1.76 -0.46 28.42
C VAL A 128 0.28 -0.44 28.79
N VAL A 129 -0.53 -1.16 28.02
CA VAL A 129 -1.96 -1.32 28.34
C VAL A 129 -2.10 -2.49 29.31
N ASP A 130 -2.71 -2.24 30.46
CA ASP A 130 -3.01 -3.27 31.45
C ASP A 130 -4.28 -4.05 31.07
N TRP A 131 -4.14 -4.91 30.06
CA TRP A 131 -5.24 -5.76 29.58
C TRP A 131 -5.81 -6.67 30.69
N ALA A 132 -4.98 -7.09 31.64
CA ALA A 132 -5.41 -7.91 32.78
C ALA A 132 -6.28 -7.10 33.73
N GLY A 133 -5.84 -5.91 34.13
CA GLY A 133 -6.62 -4.99 34.95
C GLY A 133 -7.93 -4.56 34.28
N LEU A 134 -7.93 -4.29 32.97
CA LEU A 134 -9.16 -3.95 32.22
C LEU A 134 -10.14 -5.13 32.19
N ARG A 135 -9.65 -6.36 32.01
CA ARG A 135 -10.46 -7.58 32.11
C ARG A 135 -11.07 -7.75 33.50
N GLU A 136 -10.27 -7.57 34.56
CA GLU A 136 -10.74 -7.64 35.95
C GLU A 136 -11.76 -6.53 36.27
N ALA A 137 -11.61 -5.36 35.66
CA ALA A 137 -12.54 -4.24 35.75
C ALA A 137 -13.83 -4.42 34.90
N GLY A 138 -14.02 -5.59 34.29
CA GLY A 138 -15.25 -5.95 33.58
C GLY A 138 -15.27 -5.62 32.08
N MET A 139 -14.14 -5.31 31.45
CA MET A 139 -14.09 -5.05 30.01
C MET A 139 -14.31 -6.35 29.20
N PRO A 140 -15.25 -6.38 28.24
CA PRO A 140 -15.42 -7.50 27.31
C PRO A 140 -14.22 -7.70 26.38
N SER A 141 -13.90 -8.96 26.04
CA SER A 141 -12.74 -9.29 25.19
C SER A 141 -12.80 -8.66 23.80
N ASN A 142 -14.00 -8.64 23.20
CA ASN A 142 -14.26 -8.08 21.88
C ASN A 142 -14.08 -6.56 21.86
N VAL A 143 -14.53 -5.87 22.92
CA VAL A 143 -14.30 -4.44 23.14
C VAL A 143 -12.81 -4.16 23.31
N ALA A 144 -12.12 -4.94 24.15
CA ALA A 144 -10.68 -4.81 24.34
C ALA A 144 -9.88 -5.05 23.05
N TYR A 145 -10.27 -6.03 22.24
CA TYR A 145 -9.66 -6.29 20.94
C TYR A 145 -9.90 -5.15 19.93
N LEU A 146 -11.10 -4.57 19.91
CA LEU A 146 -11.40 -3.38 19.12
C LEU A 146 -10.50 -2.20 19.53
N ILE A 147 -10.38 -1.92 20.82
CA ILE A 147 -9.48 -0.90 21.37
C ILE A 147 -8.03 -1.17 20.96
N LYS A 148 -7.57 -2.43 21.03
CA LYS A 148 -6.22 -2.82 20.57
C LYS A 148 -6.00 -2.50 19.09
N ARG A 149 -7.02 -2.63 18.23
CA ARG A 149 -6.94 -2.27 16.81
C ARG A 149 -6.86 -0.75 16.62
N VAL A 150 -7.67 0.01 17.35
CA VAL A 150 -7.61 1.49 17.38
C VAL A 150 -6.20 1.93 17.79
N TYR A 151 -5.67 1.38 18.88
CA TYR A 151 -4.32 1.64 19.36
C TYR A 151 -3.25 1.25 18.36
N THR A 152 -3.46 0.21 17.56
CA THR A 152 -2.50 -0.17 16.50
C THR A 152 -2.45 0.91 15.40
N ALA A 153 -3.57 1.56 15.11
CA ALA A 153 -3.68 2.58 14.06
C ALA A 153 -3.05 3.93 14.44
N VAL A 154 -2.87 4.23 15.74
CA VAL A 154 -2.20 5.45 16.21
C VAL A 154 -0.81 5.60 15.59
N GLY A 155 -0.57 6.76 14.99
CA GLY A 155 0.68 7.19 14.37
C GLY A 155 1.86 7.07 15.34
N LYS A 156 3.05 6.81 14.78
CA LYS A 156 4.24 6.54 15.60
C LYS A 156 4.82 7.79 16.26
N GLU A 157 4.57 8.95 15.67
CA GLU A 157 5.18 10.24 16.01
C GLU A 157 4.15 11.35 15.76
N PRO A 158 4.36 12.56 16.33
CA PRO A 158 3.59 13.75 16.02
C PRO A 158 3.64 14.10 14.52
N LEU A 159 2.67 14.88 14.04
CA LEU A 159 2.58 15.31 12.65
C LEU A 159 3.74 16.21 12.22
N VAL A 160 4.10 17.16 13.10
CA VAL A 160 5.23 18.07 12.89
C VAL A 160 6.19 17.90 14.06
N PRO A 161 7.05 16.88 14.05
CA PRO A 161 7.91 16.52 15.18
C PRO A 161 9.09 17.48 15.37
N THR A 162 9.11 18.62 14.67
CA THR A 162 10.02 19.75 14.87
C THR A 162 9.31 20.94 15.55
N ASN A 163 7.99 20.83 15.77
CA ASN A 163 7.17 21.87 16.40
C ASN A 163 6.71 21.41 17.79
N SER A 164 6.93 22.24 18.81
CA SER A 164 6.59 21.90 20.20
C SER A 164 5.08 21.73 20.43
N ASP A 165 4.24 22.57 19.83
CA ASP A 165 2.80 22.46 20.02
C ASP A 165 2.24 21.18 19.37
N SER A 166 2.80 20.75 18.24
CA SER A 166 2.48 19.44 17.66
C SER A 166 2.86 18.29 18.60
N MET A 167 4.06 18.31 19.18
CA MET A 167 4.48 17.32 20.20
C MET A 167 3.56 17.29 21.42
N ARG A 168 3.19 18.46 21.95
CA ARG A 168 2.28 18.60 23.09
C ARG A 168 0.89 18.04 22.78
N ASN A 169 0.35 18.38 21.61
CA ASN A 169 -0.96 17.92 21.16
C ASN A 169 -0.95 16.40 20.90
N TYR A 170 0.16 15.82 20.44
CA TYR A 170 0.32 14.38 20.30
C TYR A 170 0.27 13.64 21.65
N VAL A 171 1.01 14.12 22.64
CA VAL A 171 1.00 13.56 24.00
C VAL A 171 -0.40 13.67 24.63
N ARG A 172 -1.06 14.83 24.44
CA ARG A 172 -2.43 15.06 24.89
C ARG A 172 -3.43 14.16 24.17
N GLY A 173 -3.32 14.01 22.85
CA GLY A 173 -4.15 13.14 22.03
C GLY A 173 -4.09 11.69 22.46
N ILE A 174 -2.90 11.15 22.73
CA ILE A 174 -2.73 9.80 23.27
C ILE A 174 -3.42 9.67 24.63
N SER A 175 -3.24 10.66 25.51
CA SER A 175 -3.81 10.62 26.87
C SER A 175 -5.35 10.64 26.83
N VAL A 176 -5.94 11.53 26.03
CA VAL A 176 -7.39 11.62 25.81
C VAL A 176 -7.93 10.34 25.19
N LEU A 177 -7.23 9.78 24.20
CA LEU A 177 -7.63 8.52 23.57
C LEU A 177 -7.64 7.36 24.57
N ARG A 178 -6.57 7.21 25.36
CA ARG A 178 -6.49 6.14 26.37
C ARG A 178 -7.56 6.30 27.43
N GLU A 179 -7.70 7.51 28.00
CA GLU A 179 -8.70 7.79 29.03
C GLU A 179 -10.13 7.51 28.54
N THR A 180 -10.43 7.89 27.30
CA THR A 180 -11.75 7.67 26.70
C THR A 180 -12.02 6.16 26.49
N LEU A 181 -11.10 5.44 25.84
CA LEU A 181 -11.34 4.05 25.45
C LEU A 181 -11.23 3.06 26.62
N GLU A 182 -10.32 3.29 27.57
CA GLU A 182 -10.11 2.37 28.70
C GLU A 182 -11.24 2.42 29.75
N LYS A 183 -12.17 3.39 29.64
CA LYS A 183 -13.39 3.48 30.45
C LYS A 183 -14.56 2.67 29.88
N CYS A 184 -14.51 2.25 28.62
CA CYS A 184 -15.60 1.49 28.00
C CYS A 184 -15.78 0.12 28.66
N ARG A 185 -17.03 -0.27 28.96
CA ARG A 185 -17.41 -1.55 29.58
C ARG A 185 -18.46 -2.32 28.77
N SER A 186 -19.06 -1.70 27.77
CA SER A 186 -19.97 -2.37 26.84
C SER A 186 -19.65 -2.03 25.37
N TYR A 187 -20.40 -2.65 24.46
CA TYR A 187 -20.38 -2.29 23.04
C TYR A 187 -20.86 -0.85 22.82
N GLU A 188 -21.91 -0.45 23.52
CA GLU A 188 -22.50 0.90 23.43
C GLU A 188 -21.49 1.96 23.89
N ASP A 189 -20.75 1.69 24.98
CA ASP A 189 -19.73 2.61 25.47
C ASP A 189 -18.63 2.85 24.43
N ILE A 190 -18.17 1.79 23.74
CA ILE A 190 -17.11 1.90 22.74
C ILE A 190 -17.63 2.49 21.42
N GLU A 191 -18.88 2.25 21.07
CA GLU A 191 -19.58 2.89 19.94
C GLU A 191 -19.66 4.40 20.16
N ASP A 192 -20.20 4.85 21.30
CA ASP A 192 -20.30 6.27 21.65
C ASP A 192 -18.93 6.96 21.71
N ALA A 193 -17.94 6.28 22.30
CA ALA A 193 -16.56 6.78 22.36
C ALA A 193 -15.96 6.98 20.97
N LEU A 194 -16.10 5.99 20.07
CA LEU A 194 -15.57 6.09 18.71
C LEU A 194 -16.31 7.16 17.90
N VAL A 195 -17.62 7.33 18.07
CA VAL A 195 -18.39 8.40 17.42
C VAL A 195 -17.91 9.78 17.89
N SER A 196 -17.69 9.94 19.20
CA SER A 196 -17.12 11.18 19.75
C SER A 196 -15.71 11.45 19.22
N ILE A 197 -14.87 10.43 19.12
CA ILE A 197 -13.53 10.56 18.52
C ILE A 197 -13.64 10.92 17.03
N GLY A 198 -14.55 10.31 16.29
CA GLY A 198 -14.82 10.61 14.88
C GLY A 198 -15.17 12.09 14.66
N LYS A 199 -15.99 12.68 15.55
CA LYS A 199 -16.33 14.11 15.55
C LYS A 199 -15.12 15.03 15.69
N MET A 200 -14.12 14.61 16.47
CA MET A 200 -12.89 15.36 16.69
C MET A 200 -11.82 15.08 15.62
N CYS A 201 -11.97 14.02 14.80
CA CYS A 201 -10.94 13.61 13.84
C CYS A 201 -10.92 14.50 12.59
N LEU A 202 -9.94 15.41 12.53
CA LEU A 202 -9.64 16.20 11.33
C LEU A 202 -8.64 15.54 10.40
N ARG A 203 -8.66 15.93 9.11
CA ARG A 203 -7.57 15.59 8.19
C ARG A 203 -6.25 16.16 8.75
N PRO A 204 -5.20 15.36 8.93
CA PRO A 204 -3.90 15.80 9.44
C PRO A 204 -3.33 17.05 8.77
N LYS A 205 -3.57 17.24 7.47
CA LYS A 205 -3.11 18.42 6.72
C LYS A 205 -3.53 19.75 7.37
N TYR A 206 -4.73 19.84 7.93
CA TYR A 206 -5.21 21.08 8.57
C TYR A 206 -4.45 21.40 9.85
N ALA A 207 -4.10 20.39 10.65
CA ALA A 207 -3.27 20.58 11.84
C ALA A 207 -1.84 20.96 11.46
N ILE A 208 -1.29 20.36 10.40
CA ILE A 208 0.03 20.72 9.87
C ILE A 208 0.08 22.19 9.46
N GLU A 209 -0.90 22.67 8.69
CA GLU A 209 -0.97 24.08 8.28
C GLU A 209 -1.14 25.02 9.49
N TYR A 210 -1.93 24.64 10.49
CA TYR A 210 -2.03 25.41 11.75
C TYR A 210 -0.67 25.61 12.41
N TYR A 211 0.19 24.57 12.47
CA TYR A 211 1.52 24.70 13.08
C TYR A 211 2.50 25.54 12.24
N LYS A 212 2.26 25.66 10.93
CA LYS A 212 3.05 26.53 10.06
C LYS A 212 2.64 28.00 10.23
N ASN A 213 1.34 28.28 10.29
CA ASN A 213 0.84 29.64 10.45
C ASN A 213 -0.37 29.73 11.40
N PRO A 214 -0.12 29.88 12.71
CA PRO A 214 -1.19 30.03 13.69
C PRO A 214 -1.98 31.35 13.54
N ALA A 215 -1.42 32.38 12.89
CA ALA A 215 -2.05 33.70 12.78
C ALA A 215 -3.25 33.72 11.82
N ILE A 216 -3.39 32.68 10.99
CA ILE A 216 -4.51 32.48 10.07
C ILE A 216 -5.58 31.57 10.70
N ALA A 217 -5.42 31.15 11.97
CA ALA A 217 -6.30 30.19 12.65
C ALA A 217 -7.81 30.51 12.60
N ASP A 218 -8.19 31.79 12.53
CA ASP A 218 -9.60 32.21 12.44
C ASP A 218 -10.27 31.82 11.11
N SER A 219 -9.51 31.54 10.04
CA SER A 219 -10.06 31.04 8.76
C SER A 219 -10.03 29.53 8.60
N TYR A 220 -9.42 28.77 9.52
CA TYR A 220 -9.26 27.32 9.43
C TYR A 220 -10.36 26.49 10.10
N GLY A 221 -11.47 27.13 10.49
CA GLY A 221 -12.63 26.46 11.10
C GLY A 221 -12.25 25.51 12.25
N PRO A 222 -12.48 24.19 12.12
CA PRO A 222 -12.29 23.23 13.21
C PRO A 222 -10.83 22.99 13.62
N ALA A 223 -9.82 23.38 12.85
CA ALA A 223 -8.40 23.25 13.24
C ALA A 223 -8.00 24.22 14.37
N GLY A 224 -8.77 25.29 14.58
CA GLY A 224 -8.63 26.20 15.74
C GLY A 224 -9.00 25.54 17.07
N ILE A 225 -9.74 24.42 17.05
CA ILE A 225 -10.17 23.68 18.24
C ILE A 225 -9.06 22.71 18.70
N LEU A 226 -8.73 22.75 19.99
CA LEU A 226 -7.60 22.01 20.55
C LEU A 226 -7.81 20.49 20.48
N GLU A 227 -9.00 20.01 20.82
CA GLU A 227 -9.38 18.60 20.81
C GLU A 227 -9.20 18.00 19.42
N ASN A 228 -9.57 18.78 18.40
CA ASN A 228 -9.47 18.36 17.02
C ASN A 228 -8.02 18.26 16.55
N ARG A 229 -7.16 19.22 16.95
CA ARG A 229 -5.72 19.10 16.74
C ARG A 229 -5.16 17.87 17.44
N CYS A 230 -5.54 17.61 18.69
CA CYS A 230 -5.06 16.45 19.44
C CYS A 230 -5.43 15.11 18.78
N MET A 231 -6.63 14.99 18.19
CA MET A 231 -7.00 13.78 17.44
C MET A 231 -6.29 13.68 16.09
N ALA A 232 -6.11 14.80 15.39
CA ALA A 232 -5.35 14.83 14.14
C ALA A 232 -3.90 14.36 14.33
N GLU A 233 -3.28 14.69 15.47
CA GLU A 233 -1.93 14.26 15.85
C GLU A 233 -1.76 12.73 15.90
N LEU A 234 -2.84 11.98 16.10
CA LEU A 234 -2.80 10.52 16.06
C LEU A 234 -2.53 9.99 14.64
N GLY A 235 -2.51 10.84 13.62
CA GLY A 235 -1.93 10.59 12.31
C GLY A 235 -2.90 10.02 11.27
N GLU A 236 -2.47 10.02 10.01
CA GLU A 236 -3.29 9.61 8.86
C GLU A 236 -3.76 8.15 8.97
N SER A 237 -2.92 7.27 9.51
CA SER A 237 -3.29 5.86 9.72
C SER A 237 -4.44 5.71 10.73
N PHE A 238 -4.46 6.53 11.78
CA PHE A 238 -5.52 6.53 12.76
C PHE A 238 -6.82 7.06 12.16
N ARG A 239 -6.77 8.23 11.51
CA ARG A 239 -7.92 8.80 10.82
C ARG A 239 -8.50 7.83 9.78
N SER A 240 -7.65 7.34 8.88
CA SER A 240 -8.05 6.40 7.83
C SER A 240 -8.66 5.13 8.42
N TRP A 241 -8.13 4.63 9.54
CA TRP A 241 -8.73 3.50 10.23
C TRP A 241 -10.12 3.82 10.77
N ILE A 242 -10.32 4.96 11.42
CA ILE A 242 -11.63 5.40 11.96
C ILE A 242 -12.68 5.45 10.84
N PHE A 243 -12.37 6.11 9.72
CA PHE A 243 -13.36 6.36 8.66
C PHE A 243 -13.50 5.24 7.62
N LYS A 244 -12.46 4.43 7.37
CA LYS A 244 -12.54 3.34 6.37
C LYS A 244 -12.77 1.96 6.97
N THR A 245 -12.32 1.74 8.21
CA THR A 245 -12.33 0.41 8.85
C THR A 245 -13.16 0.38 10.14
N GLY A 246 -13.46 1.53 10.75
CA GLY A 246 -14.10 1.63 12.05
C GLY A 246 -15.46 0.94 12.13
N ASN A 247 -16.37 1.23 11.18
CA ASN A 247 -17.71 0.60 11.15
C ASN A 247 -17.65 -0.92 11.02
N LYS A 248 -16.73 -1.45 10.18
CA LYS A 248 -16.50 -2.89 10.05
C LYS A 248 -15.99 -3.51 11.34
N ALA A 249 -15.07 -2.83 12.03
CA ALA A 249 -14.52 -3.27 13.30
C ALA A 249 -15.55 -3.21 14.45
N LEU A 250 -16.45 -2.22 14.46
CA LEU A 250 -17.60 -2.14 15.36
C LEU A 250 -18.57 -3.30 15.12
N SER A 251 -18.88 -3.61 13.86
CA SER A 251 -19.70 -4.77 13.50
C SER A 251 -19.09 -6.09 13.97
N GLU A 252 -17.78 -6.28 13.73
CA GLU A 252 -17.03 -7.45 14.22
C GLU A 252 -17.10 -7.55 15.76
N CYS A 253 -16.94 -6.42 16.46
CA CYS A 253 -17.04 -6.34 17.91
C CYS A 253 -18.44 -6.71 18.40
N ARG A 254 -19.49 -6.16 17.80
CA ARG A 254 -20.89 -6.43 18.15
C ARG A 254 -21.25 -7.91 17.98
N ARG A 255 -20.78 -8.52 16.90
CA ARG A 255 -21.18 -9.86 16.45
C ARG A 255 -20.24 -10.98 16.92
N ASN A 256 -19.06 -10.65 17.44
CA ASN A 256 -17.97 -11.59 17.73
C ASN A 256 -17.57 -12.48 16.54
N LYS A 257 -17.78 -11.97 15.32
CA LYS A 257 -17.50 -12.70 14.07
C LYS A 257 -16.80 -11.77 13.10
N ASN A 258 -15.80 -12.30 12.40
CA ASN A 258 -15.19 -11.57 11.30
C ASN A 258 -16.25 -11.34 10.21
N PRO A 259 -16.55 -10.10 9.82
CA PRO A 259 -17.58 -9.80 8.82
C PRO A 259 -17.27 -10.37 7.42
N ASP A 260 -16.01 -10.67 7.09
CA ASP A 260 -15.67 -11.22 5.77
C ASP A 260 -15.74 -12.75 5.73
N THR A 261 -15.36 -13.41 6.83
CA THR A 261 -15.19 -14.88 6.86
C THR A 261 -16.23 -15.57 7.73
N TYR A 262 -16.98 -14.81 8.53
CA TYR A 262 -17.97 -15.24 9.53
C TYR A 262 -17.49 -16.23 10.60
N HIS A 263 -16.21 -16.61 10.57
CA HIS A 263 -15.51 -17.25 11.67
C HIS A 263 -15.50 -16.38 12.92
N GLU A 264 -15.38 -17.03 14.06
CA GLU A 264 -15.24 -16.39 15.35
C GLU A 264 -14.11 -15.33 15.29
N SER A 265 -14.45 -14.10 15.67
CA SER A 265 -13.49 -13.00 15.68
C SER A 265 -12.33 -13.36 16.59
N LYS A 266 -11.12 -12.95 16.23
CA LYS A 266 -9.96 -13.04 17.13
C LYS A 266 -10.22 -12.37 18.49
N GLY A 267 -11.14 -11.42 18.57
CA GLY A 267 -11.54 -10.75 19.80
C GLY A 267 -12.57 -11.48 20.64
N ALA A 268 -13.19 -12.58 20.15
CA ALA A 268 -14.25 -13.28 20.87
C ALA A 268 -13.79 -13.84 22.22
N THR A 269 -12.53 -14.27 22.30
CA THR A 269 -11.87 -14.74 23.53
C THR A 269 -10.64 -13.89 23.83
N TRP A 270 -10.16 -13.91 25.08
CA TRP A 270 -8.94 -13.18 25.48
C TRP A 270 -7.64 -13.79 24.93
N ASP A 271 -7.70 -14.80 24.06
CA ASP A 271 -6.52 -15.53 23.57
C ASP A 271 -5.55 -14.63 22.78
N TRP A 272 -6.05 -13.57 22.15
CA TRP A 272 -5.24 -12.57 21.45
C TRP A 272 -4.33 -11.75 22.38
N ALA A 273 -4.62 -11.72 23.69
CA ALA A 273 -3.81 -11.01 24.67
C ALA A 273 -2.66 -11.86 25.22
N ASN A 274 -2.63 -13.17 24.92
CA ASN A 274 -1.52 -14.04 25.31
C ASN A 274 -0.27 -13.69 24.48
N LEU A 275 0.81 -13.28 25.15
CA LEU A 275 2.07 -12.92 24.50
C LEU A 275 2.63 -14.11 23.70
N GLU A 276 3.17 -13.85 22.50
CA GLU A 276 3.86 -14.87 21.70
C GLU A 276 4.91 -15.63 22.55
N PRO A 277 5.06 -16.95 22.35
CA PRO A 277 6.03 -17.74 23.10
C PRO A 277 7.46 -17.23 22.84
N LYS A 278 8.17 -16.89 23.92
CA LYS A 278 9.60 -16.54 23.88
C LYS A 278 10.44 -17.83 23.80
N VAL A 279 11.48 -17.84 22.99
CA VAL A 279 12.45 -18.95 22.92
C VAL A 279 13.61 -18.70 23.88
N LYS A 280 14.18 -19.75 24.47
CA LYS A 280 15.38 -19.61 25.29
C LYS A 280 16.62 -19.52 24.41
N ASP A 281 17.50 -18.54 24.65
CA ASP A 281 18.83 -18.50 24.02
C ASP A 281 19.79 -19.53 24.63
N GLU A 282 21.02 -19.57 24.11
CA GLU A 282 22.11 -20.46 24.55
C GLU A 282 22.48 -20.26 26.04
N GLU A 283 22.10 -19.12 26.62
CA GLU A 283 22.31 -18.74 28.02
C GLU A 283 21.04 -19.00 28.87
N GLY A 284 19.99 -19.58 28.28
CA GLY A 284 18.73 -19.93 28.93
C GLY A 284 17.74 -18.78 29.10
N LYS A 285 18.01 -17.61 28.52
CA LYS A 285 17.20 -16.39 28.64
C LYS A 285 16.11 -16.35 27.58
N GLU A 286 14.90 -16.02 28.00
CA GLU A 286 13.76 -15.87 27.10
C GLU A 286 13.92 -14.65 26.17
N VAL A 287 14.09 -14.91 24.88
CA VAL A 287 14.27 -13.92 23.81
C VAL A 287 13.36 -14.21 22.62
N LYS A 288 13.10 -13.17 21.79
CA LYS A 288 12.41 -13.36 20.52
C LYS A 288 13.33 -14.09 19.51
N PRO A 289 12.81 -14.97 18.64
CA PRO A 289 13.63 -15.63 17.63
C PRO A 289 14.24 -14.58 16.68
N LYS A 290 15.58 -14.53 16.61
CA LYS A 290 16.29 -13.62 15.70
C LYS A 290 16.23 -14.16 14.27
N LYS A 291 15.79 -13.34 13.32
CA LYS A 291 16.01 -13.62 11.89
C LYS A 291 17.46 -13.30 11.54
N ALA A 292 18.14 -14.21 10.83
CA ALA A 292 19.44 -13.95 10.25
C ALA A 292 19.30 -12.77 9.26
N THR A 293 20.08 -11.71 9.49
CA THR A 293 20.14 -10.52 8.64
C THR A 293 21.54 -10.43 8.08
N PHE A 294 21.65 -10.07 6.81
CA PHE A 294 22.93 -9.84 6.15
C PHE A 294 23.69 -8.71 6.87
N GLN A 295 25.00 -8.88 7.09
CA GLN A 295 25.87 -7.92 7.78
C GLN A 295 27.11 -7.65 6.93
N LEU A 296 27.60 -6.41 6.96
CA LEU A 296 28.86 -6.04 6.33
C LEU A 296 30.04 -6.82 6.93
N GLU A 297 31.05 -7.09 6.09
CA GLU A 297 32.32 -7.64 6.56
C GLU A 297 32.98 -6.63 7.50
N HIS A 298 33.60 -7.11 8.58
CA HIS A 298 34.35 -6.28 9.51
C HIS A 298 35.81 -6.72 9.53
N ALA A 299 36.71 -5.78 9.74
CA ALA A 299 38.13 -6.05 9.83
C ALA A 299 38.41 -7.02 10.99
N SER A 300 39.01 -8.17 10.66
CA SER A 300 39.43 -9.15 11.66
C SER A 300 40.74 -8.75 12.33
N ASP A 301 41.61 -8.08 11.58
CA ASP A 301 42.76 -7.29 12.02
C ASP A 301 42.74 -5.92 11.34
N ILE A 302 43.20 -4.87 12.03
CA ILE A 302 43.19 -3.49 11.51
C ILE A 302 44.61 -3.08 11.18
N GLU A 303 44.82 -2.77 9.91
CA GLU A 303 46.09 -2.30 9.38
C GLU A 303 45.99 -0.83 8.97
N ARG A 304 47.09 -0.11 9.20
CA ARG A 304 47.31 1.24 8.68
C ARG A 304 48.71 1.33 8.07
N THR A 305 48.78 1.89 6.87
CA THR A 305 50.03 2.10 6.12
C THR A 305 50.13 3.56 5.72
N GLY A 306 51.24 4.22 6.09
CA GLY A 306 51.49 5.63 5.80
C GLY A 306 50.65 6.60 6.64
N GLY A 307 50.67 7.87 6.24
CA GLY A 307 49.97 8.97 6.93
C GLY A 307 50.75 9.59 8.09
N THR A 308 50.16 10.62 8.68
CA THR A 308 50.78 11.37 9.79
C THR A 308 50.79 10.50 11.05
N GLU A 309 51.96 10.37 11.68
CA GLU A 309 52.08 9.72 12.99
C GLU A 309 51.56 10.67 14.08
N ILE A 310 50.83 10.11 15.04
CA ILE A 310 50.34 10.85 16.19
C ILE A 310 50.67 10.11 17.49
N ASP A 311 51.25 10.86 18.42
CA ASP A 311 51.53 10.41 19.78
C ASP A 311 50.42 10.89 20.72
N LEU A 312 49.24 10.27 20.60
CA LEU A 312 48.06 10.64 21.37
C LEU A 312 48.23 10.24 22.85
N GLN A 313 48.25 11.25 23.73
CA GLN A 313 48.47 11.08 25.15
C GLN A 313 47.18 10.93 25.95
N SER A 314 46.02 11.43 25.52
CA SER A 314 44.79 11.35 26.33
C SER A 314 43.50 11.49 25.51
N SER A 315 42.37 11.13 26.12
CA SER A 315 41.04 11.40 25.52
C SER A 315 40.76 12.90 25.38
N LYS A 316 41.26 13.74 26.30
CA LYS A 316 41.10 15.19 26.19
C LYS A 316 41.86 15.76 25.00
N GLN A 317 43.06 15.26 24.75
CA GLN A 317 43.83 15.66 23.57
C GLN A 317 43.11 15.25 22.27
N LEU A 318 42.47 14.07 22.24
CA LEU A 318 41.68 13.64 21.08
C LEU A 318 40.49 14.59 20.83
N GLU A 319 39.78 14.99 21.88
CA GLU A 319 38.69 15.96 21.78
C GLU A 319 39.18 17.28 21.20
N GLU A 320 40.29 17.81 21.71
CA GLU A 320 40.84 19.12 21.33
C GLU A 320 41.42 19.13 19.91
N ILE A 321 42.11 18.07 19.49
CA ILE A 321 42.71 17.97 18.14
C ILE A 321 41.64 18.08 17.06
N PHE A 322 40.50 17.42 17.27
CA PHE A 322 39.46 17.33 16.25
C PHE A 322 38.27 18.27 16.49
N GLY A 323 38.19 18.93 17.65
CA GLY A 323 37.09 19.84 17.98
C GLY A 323 35.77 19.13 18.27
N PHE A 324 35.81 17.95 18.90
CA PHE A 324 34.60 17.21 19.28
C PHE A 324 33.90 17.87 20.48
N ARG A 325 32.58 17.70 20.58
CA ARG A 325 31.80 18.09 21.76
C ARG A 325 32.22 17.35 23.03
N GLY A 326 32.69 16.12 22.86
CA GLY A 326 32.90 15.18 23.95
C GLY A 326 33.23 13.78 23.48
N ILE A 327 33.93 13.05 24.35
CA ILE A 327 34.29 11.64 24.16
C ILE A 327 33.75 10.83 25.33
N GLN A 328 32.97 9.80 25.02
CA GLN A 328 32.37 8.89 25.99
C GLN A 328 32.85 7.46 25.76
N SER A 329 33.16 6.74 26.84
CA SER A 329 33.61 5.36 26.78
C SER A 329 32.72 4.47 27.64
N GLY A 330 32.42 3.27 27.13
CA GLY A 330 31.68 2.28 27.90
C GLY A 330 32.54 1.75 29.05
N ASN A 331 31.88 1.25 30.11
CA ASN A 331 32.56 0.62 31.25
C ASN A 331 33.59 -0.45 30.85
N TRP A 332 33.40 -1.11 29.72
CA TRP A 332 34.35 -2.12 29.22
C TRP A 332 35.63 -1.50 28.62
N VAL A 333 35.51 -0.36 27.94
CA VAL A 333 36.67 0.37 27.38
C VAL A 333 37.47 0.98 28.53
N LEU A 334 36.78 1.62 29.49
CA LEU A 334 37.43 2.30 30.61
C LEU A 334 38.14 1.34 31.58
N LYS A 335 37.70 0.09 31.70
CA LYS A 335 38.31 -0.93 32.57
C LYS A 335 39.56 -1.59 31.98
N ASP A 336 39.94 -1.26 30.74
CA ASP A 336 41.13 -1.81 30.09
C ASP A 336 41.90 -0.73 29.32
N LYS A 337 43.04 -0.29 29.88
CA LYS A 337 43.91 0.73 29.29
C LYS A 337 44.25 0.43 27.84
N SER A 338 44.65 -0.80 27.50
CA SER A 338 45.06 -1.15 26.14
C SER A 338 43.91 -1.06 25.14
N SER A 339 42.68 -1.34 25.60
CA SER A 339 41.48 -1.20 24.77
C SER A 339 41.11 0.26 24.53
N ALA A 340 41.22 1.11 25.56
CA ALA A 340 40.97 2.53 25.44
C ALA A 340 42.02 3.20 24.55
N GLU A 341 43.30 2.97 24.82
CA GLU A 341 44.43 3.49 24.03
C GLU A 341 44.32 3.09 22.56
N PHE A 342 44.00 1.83 22.26
CA PHE A 342 43.81 1.36 20.89
C PHE A 342 42.71 2.15 20.15
N HIS A 343 41.51 2.24 20.73
CA HIS A 343 40.39 2.92 20.09
C HIS A 343 40.66 4.41 19.90
N MET A 344 41.23 5.07 20.90
CA MET A 344 41.54 6.49 20.86
C MET A 344 42.60 6.78 19.79
N LYS A 345 43.69 6.00 19.77
CA LYS A 345 44.76 6.17 18.79
C LYS A 345 44.31 5.84 17.37
N ALA A 346 43.63 4.71 17.16
CA ALA A 346 43.15 4.31 15.84
C ALA A 346 42.12 5.31 15.28
N THR A 347 41.24 5.85 16.13
CA THR A 347 40.35 6.95 15.74
C THR A 347 41.14 8.19 15.37
N ALA A 348 42.14 8.60 16.16
CA ALA A 348 42.94 9.79 15.85
C ALA A 348 43.66 9.66 14.51
N GLU A 349 44.29 8.52 14.28
CA GLU A 349 44.98 8.20 13.02
C GLU A 349 44.02 8.19 11.83
N ALA A 350 42.83 7.59 11.97
CA ALA A 350 41.80 7.59 10.95
C ALA A 350 41.23 8.98 10.64
N MET A 351 41.03 9.81 11.66
CA MET A 351 40.55 11.18 11.51
C MET A 351 41.60 12.09 10.86
N LEU A 352 42.90 11.92 11.15
CA LEU A 352 43.98 12.61 10.44
C LEU A 352 44.06 12.18 8.97
N ASP A 353 43.96 10.89 8.70
CA ASP A 353 43.94 10.38 7.32
C ASP A 353 42.73 10.94 6.54
N MET A 354 41.57 11.06 7.20
CA MET A 354 40.38 11.70 6.63
C MET A 354 40.57 13.22 6.44
N SER A 355 41.21 13.91 7.39
CA SER A 355 41.57 15.34 7.27
C SER A 355 42.39 15.59 6.01
N ASP A 356 43.41 14.76 5.77
CA ASP A 356 44.26 14.84 4.59
C ASP A 356 43.47 14.58 3.29
N VAL A 357 42.64 13.53 3.26
CA VAL A 357 41.83 13.17 2.08
C VAL A 357 40.82 14.26 1.75
N LEU A 358 40.14 14.79 2.76
CA LEU A 358 39.11 15.81 2.57
C LEU A 358 39.68 17.21 2.36
N GLY A 359 40.98 17.44 2.64
CA GLY A 359 41.58 18.78 2.60
C GLY A 359 40.94 19.74 3.61
N ILE A 360 40.52 19.20 4.76
CA ILE A 360 39.85 19.94 5.84
C ILE A 360 40.72 19.81 7.08
N ASP A 361 41.04 20.93 7.74
CA ASP A 361 41.84 20.93 8.96
C ASP A 361 41.20 20.03 10.04
N ALA A 362 42.01 19.20 10.69
CA ALA A 362 41.59 18.22 11.68
C ALA A 362 40.64 18.82 12.74
N LYS A 363 40.89 20.05 13.19
CA LYS A 363 40.10 20.72 14.23
C LYS A 363 38.64 20.99 13.84
N HIS A 364 38.31 20.90 12.56
CA HIS A 364 36.96 21.11 12.03
C HIS A 364 36.17 19.82 11.82
N LEU A 365 36.81 18.65 11.97
CA LEU A 365 36.13 17.36 11.78
C LEU A 365 35.17 17.01 12.93
N GLY A 366 35.30 17.65 14.09
CA GLY A 366 34.30 17.60 15.16
C GLY A 366 33.05 18.45 14.87
N LEU A 367 32.94 19.00 13.66
CA LEU A 367 31.82 19.79 13.16
C LEU A 367 31.51 21.00 14.07
N GLY A 368 32.56 21.65 14.56
CA GLY A 368 32.46 22.77 15.49
C GLY A 368 31.96 22.42 16.88
N GLY A 369 32.10 21.16 17.32
CA GLY A 369 31.50 20.70 18.58
C GLY A 369 30.05 20.24 18.42
N ASN A 370 29.54 20.11 17.19
CA ASN A 370 28.24 19.47 16.94
C ASN A 370 28.33 17.94 16.98
N LEU A 371 29.51 17.36 16.77
CA LEU A 371 29.72 15.92 16.75
C LEU A 371 30.41 15.45 18.02
N ALA A 372 29.98 14.30 18.54
CA ALA A 372 30.65 13.63 19.66
C ALA A 372 30.96 12.17 19.32
N LEU A 373 31.90 11.59 20.06
CA LEU A 373 32.32 10.20 19.86
C LEU A 373 32.01 9.34 21.09
N ALA A 374 31.57 8.12 20.82
CA ALA A 374 31.37 7.11 21.85
C ALA A 374 32.05 5.78 21.50
N PHE A 375 32.70 5.16 22.48
CA PHE A 375 33.36 3.85 22.33
C PHE A 375 32.68 2.80 23.19
N GLY A 376 31.91 1.91 22.57
CA GLY A 376 31.27 0.78 23.26
C GLY A 376 30.31 1.16 24.40
N ALA A 377 29.86 2.41 24.46
CA ALA A 377 28.96 2.93 25.50
C ALA A 377 27.48 2.80 25.12
N ARG A 378 27.15 2.83 23.82
CA ARG A 378 25.78 3.08 23.33
C ARG A 378 25.22 2.00 22.40
N GLY A 379 25.90 0.86 22.26
CA GLY A 379 25.51 -0.20 21.32
C GLY A 379 24.13 -0.83 21.61
N LYS A 380 23.28 -0.92 20.57
CA LYS A 380 22.11 -1.83 20.51
C LYS A 380 22.58 -3.12 19.81
N GLY A 381 22.14 -4.29 20.27
CA GLY A 381 22.73 -5.57 19.84
C GLY A 381 22.68 -5.78 18.32
N GLY A 382 23.85 -5.90 17.68
CA GLY A 382 24.00 -6.28 16.26
C GLY A 382 24.79 -5.32 15.36
N ALA A 383 24.94 -4.04 15.73
CA ALA A 383 25.64 -3.03 14.93
C ALA A 383 27.17 -2.99 15.19
N LEU A 384 27.97 -2.70 14.14
CA LEU A 384 29.44 -2.57 14.20
C LEU A 384 29.85 -1.17 14.66
N ALA A 385 29.21 -0.14 14.11
CA ALA A 385 29.16 1.23 14.60
C ALA A 385 27.77 1.78 14.25
N HIS A 386 27.41 2.95 14.78
CA HIS A 386 26.21 3.67 14.38
C HIS A 386 26.30 5.16 14.73
N TYR A 387 25.81 6.02 13.84
CA TYR A 387 25.52 7.42 14.11
C TYR A 387 24.13 7.57 14.75
N GLU A 388 24.03 8.42 15.77
CA GLU A 388 22.79 8.77 16.46
C GLU A 388 22.37 10.20 16.09
N SER A 389 21.48 10.38 15.10
CA SER A 389 21.03 11.71 14.63
C SER A 389 20.46 12.61 15.72
N SER A 390 19.77 12.02 16.71
CA SER A 390 19.18 12.77 17.82
C SER A 390 20.23 13.40 18.73
N THR A 391 21.29 12.65 19.06
CA THR A 391 22.31 13.10 20.01
C THR A 391 23.58 13.58 19.33
N LYS A 392 23.68 13.46 18.00
CA LYS A 392 24.83 13.81 17.17
C LYS A 392 26.10 13.06 17.61
N VAL A 393 26.00 11.74 17.73
CA VAL A 393 27.07 10.87 18.26
C VAL A 393 27.40 9.76 17.30
N ILE A 394 28.68 9.57 17.00
CA ILE A 394 29.17 8.34 16.38
C ILE A 394 29.57 7.37 17.49
N ASN A 395 28.90 6.22 17.55
CA ASN A 395 29.23 5.16 18.50
C ASN A 395 29.92 4.00 17.79
N ILE A 396 31.20 3.76 18.11
CA ILE A 396 31.97 2.62 17.61
C ILE A 396 31.77 1.43 18.57
N THR A 397 31.28 0.30 18.07
CA THR A 397 30.93 -0.85 18.91
C THR A 397 32.13 -1.78 19.14
N LYS A 398 32.78 -1.61 20.30
CA LYS A 398 33.86 -2.50 20.79
C LYS A 398 34.94 -2.72 19.72
N MET A 399 35.63 -3.86 19.81
CA MET A 399 36.65 -4.34 18.88
C MET A 399 36.15 -4.77 17.48
N LYS A 400 34.86 -4.64 17.14
CA LYS A 400 34.36 -5.01 15.80
C LYS A 400 34.03 -3.80 14.92
N GLY A 401 33.99 -2.60 15.48
CA GLY A 401 33.58 -1.38 14.77
C GLY A 401 34.67 -0.65 13.98
N GLY A 402 35.93 -1.07 14.09
CA GLY A 402 36.98 -0.48 13.25
C GLY A 402 36.80 -0.95 11.80
N GLY A 403 36.64 0.00 10.88
CA GLY A 403 36.22 -0.20 9.49
C GLY A 403 34.93 0.51 9.11
N SER A 404 34.24 1.12 10.09
CA SER A 404 32.98 1.84 9.86
C SER A 404 33.04 3.33 10.21
N LEU A 405 34.20 3.87 10.65
CA LEU A 405 34.27 5.27 11.08
C LEU A 405 33.93 6.25 9.94
N GLY A 406 34.45 6.02 8.73
CA GLY A 406 34.11 6.84 7.56
C GLY A 406 32.62 6.79 7.23
N HIS A 407 32.00 5.61 7.30
CA HIS A 407 30.56 5.41 7.10
C HIS A 407 29.73 6.26 8.08
N GLU A 408 30.00 6.12 9.38
CA GLU A 408 29.26 6.89 10.40
C GLU A 408 29.56 8.39 10.34
N TYR A 409 30.76 8.77 9.94
CA TYR A 409 31.14 10.16 9.76
C TYR A 409 30.37 10.82 8.63
N PHE A 410 30.15 10.10 7.52
CA PHE A 410 29.31 10.62 6.45
C PHE A 410 27.86 10.77 6.91
N HIS A 411 27.30 9.79 7.61
CA HIS A 411 25.96 9.94 8.22
C HIS A 411 25.86 11.20 9.07
N ALA A 412 26.91 11.52 9.83
CA ALA A 412 26.96 12.75 10.61
C ALA A 412 26.94 14.01 9.74
N ILE A 413 27.82 14.12 8.73
CA ILE A 413 27.82 15.27 7.80
C ILE A 413 26.47 15.40 7.12
N ASP A 414 25.98 14.31 6.55
CA ASP A 414 24.76 14.24 5.75
C ASP A 414 23.52 14.67 6.56
N ASN A 415 23.49 14.30 7.84
CA ASN A 415 22.43 14.67 8.78
C ASN A 415 22.56 16.08 9.38
N LEU A 416 23.79 16.61 9.46
CA LEU A 416 24.08 17.87 10.15
C LEU A 416 24.33 19.04 9.20
N ILE A 417 24.46 18.81 7.89
CA ILE A 417 24.94 19.86 6.99
C ILE A 417 24.07 21.13 7.01
N ALA A 418 22.74 20.99 7.13
CA ALA A 418 21.82 22.11 7.30
C ALA A 418 22.13 22.90 8.59
N ASP A 419 22.25 22.20 9.73
CA ASP A 419 22.65 22.82 11.01
C ASP A 419 23.98 23.58 10.85
N LEU A 420 24.95 23.02 10.12
CA LEU A 420 26.30 23.59 9.95
C LEU A 420 26.35 24.86 9.09
N ILE A 421 25.34 25.09 8.26
CA ILE A 421 25.20 26.33 7.48
C ILE A 421 24.23 27.32 8.13
N GLY A 422 23.72 27.00 9.34
CA GLY A 422 22.81 27.86 10.09
C GLY A 422 21.32 27.63 9.81
N GLU A 423 20.99 26.65 8.96
CA GLU A 423 19.61 26.22 8.74
C GLU A 423 19.17 25.29 9.87
N THR A 424 18.49 25.85 10.89
CA THR A 424 18.00 25.07 12.03
C THR A 424 16.58 24.52 11.80
N GLY A 425 16.14 23.59 12.66
CA GLY A 425 14.75 23.09 12.64
C GLY A 425 14.47 21.91 11.70
N LYS A 426 15.50 21.29 11.10
CA LYS A 426 15.34 20.07 10.30
C LYS A 426 15.00 18.85 11.17
N ASP A 427 14.20 17.94 10.62
CA ASP A 427 13.85 16.65 11.24
C ASP A 427 15.13 15.82 11.56
N ILE A 428 15.11 15.00 12.61
CA ILE A 428 16.24 14.10 12.91
C ILE A 428 16.55 13.10 11.79
N ARG A 429 15.58 12.84 10.91
CA ARG A 429 15.69 11.97 9.73
C ARG A 429 16.08 12.72 8.47
N PHE A 430 16.32 14.04 8.55
CA PHE A 430 16.91 14.78 7.46
C PHE A 430 18.28 14.21 7.13
N PHE A 431 18.51 13.88 5.86
CA PHE A 431 19.82 13.56 5.33
C PHE A 431 19.94 14.24 3.96
N ALA A 432 20.91 15.12 3.78
CA ALA A 432 21.07 15.92 2.57
C ALA A 432 21.17 15.09 1.28
N SER A 433 21.75 13.90 1.32
CA SER A 433 21.79 12.95 0.21
C SER A 433 20.41 12.44 -0.22
N THR A 434 19.39 12.58 0.64
CA THR A 434 17.99 12.23 0.37
C THR A 434 17.12 13.48 0.19
N ASP A 435 17.32 14.48 1.04
CA ASP A 435 16.47 15.65 1.23
C ASP A 435 17.14 16.95 0.71
N TYR A 436 18.04 16.86 -0.28
CA TYR A 436 18.80 18.01 -0.80
C TYR A 436 17.92 19.21 -1.19
N ASN A 437 16.69 18.98 -1.63
CA ASN A 437 15.73 20.05 -1.96
C ASN A 437 15.35 20.94 -0.77
N GLN A 438 15.59 20.49 0.46
CA GLN A 438 15.35 21.30 1.67
C GLN A 438 16.54 22.18 2.04
N ILE A 439 17.66 22.12 1.32
CA ILE A 439 18.85 22.97 1.55
C ILE A 439 18.69 24.28 0.78
N GLN A 440 18.80 25.41 1.47
CA GLN A 440 18.67 26.74 0.87
C GLN A 440 19.92 27.14 0.09
N ASP A 441 21.12 26.73 0.53
CA ASP A 441 22.35 27.03 -0.20
C ASP A 441 22.40 26.30 -1.56
N GLU A 442 22.26 27.05 -2.65
CA GLU A 442 22.12 26.49 -4.01
C GLU A 442 23.31 25.64 -4.44
N GLU A 443 24.55 26.06 -4.14
CA GLU A 443 25.76 25.34 -4.55
C GLU A 443 25.88 24.01 -3.79
N LEU A 444 25.56 24.03 -2.49
CA LEU A 444 25.56 22.83 -1.66
C LEU A 444 24.42 21.88 -2.03
N ARG A 445 23.22 22.40 -2.27
CA ARG A 445 22.07 21.64 -2.78
C ARG A 445 22.43 20.94 -4.08
N ALA A 446 23.01 21.66 -5.04
CA ALA A 446 23.43 21.11 -6.33
C ALA A 446 24.50 20.02 -6.17
N ALA A 447 25.43 20.17 -5.21
CA ALA A 447 26.43 19.14 -4.93
C ALA A 447 25.82 17.85 -4.35
N PHE A 448 24.86 17.95 -3.43
CA PHE A 448 24.15 16.78 -2.91
C PHE A 448 23.20 16.16 -3.93
N GLU A 449 22.54 16.96 -4.76
CA GLU A 449 21.75 16.49 -5.90
C GLU A 449 22.64 15.69 -6.87
N GLY A 450 23.81 16.23 -7.23
CA GLY A 450 24.80 15.54 -8.06
C GLY A 450 25.30 14.24 -7.44
N LEU A 451 25.50 14.20 -6.12
CA LEU A 451 25.85 12.98 -5.39
C LEU A 451 24.70 11.95 -5.43
N ASN A 452 23.47 12.35 -5.11
CA ASN A 452 22.30 11.45 -5.17
C ASN A 452 22.13 10.88 -6.59
N GLU A 453 22.30 11.72 -7.61
CA GLU A 453 22.20 11.30 -9.00
C GLU A 453 23.32 10.31 -9.38
N ALA A 454 24.56 10.56 -8.95
CA ALA A 454 25.66 9.61 -9.14
C ALA A 454 25.42 8.26 -8.43
N LEU A 455 24.76 8.28 -7.26
CA LEU A 455 24.45 7.07 -6.49
C LEU A 455 23.31 6.26 -7.10
N THR A 456 22.32 6.91 -7.71
CA THR A 456 21.03 6.29 -8.04
C THR A 456 20.74 6.21 -9.54
N VAL A 457 21.41 7.01 -10.38
CA VAL A 457 21.09 7.18 -11.80
C VAL A 457 22.30 6.94 -12.69
N ARG A 458 22.06 6.23 -13.80
CA ARG A 458 22.94 6.21 -14.98
C ARG A 458 22.36 7.13 -16.04
N LYS A 459 23.07 8.23 -16.32
CA LYS A 459 22.70 9.21 -17.34
C LYS A 459 22.98 8.69 -18.73
N ASP A 460 22.18 9.18 -19.67
CA ASP A 460 22.31 8.94 -21.10
C ASP A 460 22.32 7.45 -21.47
N LEU A 461 21.64 6.64 -20.63
CA LEU A 461 21.57 5.20 -20.76
C LEU A 461 20.13 4.76 -20.53
N PHE A 462 19.59 4.05 -21.50
CA PHE A 462 18.35 3.32 -21.39
C PHE A 462 18.64 1.87 -20.99
N ALA A 463 17.94 1.38 -19.97
CA ALA A 463 18.04 0.00 -19.51
C ALA A 463 16.64 -0.56 -19.27
N TYR A 464 16.41 -1.79 -19.72
CA TYR A 464 15.10 -2.42 -19.67
C TYR A 464 15.17 -3.87 -19.21
N LYS A 465 14.28 -4.20 -18.27
CA LYS A 465 14.08 -5.56 -17.76
C LYS A 465 12.65 -5.99 -17.99
N SER A 466 12.46 -7.10 -18.69
CA SER A 466 11.15 -7.75 -18.79
C SER A 466 10.99 -8.75 -17.64
N GLN A 467 9.81 -8.81 -17.04
CA GLN A 467 9.45 -9.86 -16.08
C GLN A 467 9.22 -11.23 -16.74
N TYR A 468 9.08 -11.26 -18.07
CA TYR A 468 8.78 -12.47 -18.84
C TYR A 468 10.00 -13.12 -19.48
N VAL A 469 11.15 -12.42 -19.46
CA VAL A 469 12.38 -12.86 -20.10
C VAL A 469 13.46 -12.97 -19.05
N ASP A 470 13.95 -14.20 -18.85
CA ASP A 470 15.08 -14.45 -17.97
C ASP A 470 16.37 -14.49 -18.79
N LEU A 471 17.03 -13.34 -18.92
CA LEU A 471 18.28 -13.21 -19.67
C LEU A 471 19.46 -14.01 -19.10
N SER A 472 19.31 -14.66 -17.94
CA SER A 472 20.33 -15.59 -17.41
C SER A 472 20.30 -16.97 -18.10
N LEU A 473 19.22 -17.31 -18.81
CA LEU A 473 19.10 -18.57 -19.52
C LEU A 473 19.76 -18.51 -20.91
N GLU A 474 20.58 -19.52 -21.23
CA GLU A 474 21.20 -19.67 -22.56
C GLU A 474 20.16 -19.78 -23.69
N THR A 475 18.98 -20.33 -23.39
CA THR A 475 17.86 -20.45 -24.33
C THR A 475 16.53 -20.15 -23.63
N GLN A 476 15.65 -19.42 -24.33
CA GLN A 476 14.29 -19.13 -23.88
C GLN A 476 13.31 -20.20 -24.37
N THR A 477 12.16 -20.32 -23.71
CA THR A 477 11.09 -21.18 -24.23
C THR A 477 10.56 -20.65 -25.57
N GLU A 478 10.07 -21.53 -26.45
CA GLU A 478 9.49 -21.11 -27.74
C GLU A 478 8.39 -20.05 -27.57
N ARG A 479 7.54 -20.22 -26.54
CA ARG A 479 6.49 -19.25 -26.18
C ARG A 479 7.07 -17.88 -25.79
N THR A 480 8.18 -17.85 -25.07
CA THR A 480 8.86 -16.61 -24.70
C THR A 480 9.48 -15.93 -25.93
N ILE A 481 10.13 -16.69 -26.83
CA ILE A 481 10.70 -16.16 -28.07
C ILE A 481 9.61 -15.58 -28.97
N GLU A 482 8.48 -16.26 -29.10
CA GLU A 482 7.33 -15.77 -29.86
C GLU A 482 6.78 -14.46 -29.26
N TRP A 483 6.62 -14.40 -27.94
CA TRP A 483 6.20 -13.19 -27.23
C TRP A 483 7.18 -12.02 -27.47
N ILE A 484 8.49 -12.26 -27.38
CA ILE A 484 9.52 -11.24 -27.65
C ILE A 484 9.37 -10.71 -29.08
N ASN A 485 9.27 -11.60 -30.07
CA ASN A 485 9.17 -11.23 -31.48
C ASN A 485 7.89 -10.44 -31.81
N GLN A 486 6.76 -10.77 -31.18
CA GLN A 486 5.50 -10.05 -31.38
C GLN A 486 5.55 -8.62 -30.83
N ASN A 487 6.06 -8.44 -29.60
CA ASN A 487 6.11 -7.12 -28.96
C ASN A 487 7.16 -6.19 -29.59
N ALA A 488 8.27 -6.74 -30.09
CA ALA A 488 9.34 -5.98 -30.73
C ALA A 488 8.92 -5.25 -32.01
N GLN A 489 7.81 -5.63 -32.65
CA GLN A 489 7.35 -5.00 -33.90
C GLN A 489 6.88 -3.55 -33.73
N GLN A 490 6.52 -3.14 -32.52
CA GLN A 490 5.95 -1.81 -32.29
C GLN A 490 7.00 -0.70 -32.49
N MET A 491 8.24 -0.92 -32.05
CA MET A 491 9.27 0.11 -32.12
C MET A 491 9.66 0.47 -33.57
N PRO A 492 9.98 -0.48 -34.48
CA PRO A 492 10.23 -0.15 -35.88
C PRO A 492 9.07 0.61 -36.53
N ARG A 493 7.82 0.20 -36.25
CA ARG A 493 6.61 0.88 -36.76
C ARG A 493 6.52 2.33 -36.33
N LEU A 494 6.78 2.63 -35.05
CA LEU A 494 6.79 4.00 -34.53
C LEU A 494 7.86 4.85 -35.21
N LEU A 495 9.01 4.27 -35.55
CA LEU A 495 10.08 4.94 -36.29
C LEU A 495 9.86 4.97 -37.81
N ASN A 496 8.74 4.44 -38.30
CA ASN A 496 8.42 4.28 -39.71
C ASN A 496 9.49 3.49 -40.48
N LEU A 497 9.92 2.36 -39.91
CA LEU A 497 10.89 1.42 -40.46
C LEU A 497 10.31 0.00 -40.47
N SER A 498 10.75 -0.83 -41.42
CA SER A 498 10.61 -2.28 -41.30
C SER A 498 11.55 -2.86 -40.24
N MET A 499 11.30 -4.10 -39.81
CA MET A 499 12.16 -4.80 -38.85
C MET A 499 13.60 -4.94 -39.38
N ASP A 500 13.77 -5.27 -40.66
CA ASP A 500 15.09 -5.43 -41.28
C ASP A 500 15.84 -4.10 -41.39
N GLU A 501 15.14 -3.02 -41.77
CA GLU A 501 15.72 -1.67 -41.80
C GLU A 501 16.13 -1.20 -40.42
N ALA A 502 15.31 -1.45 -39.39
CA ALA A 502 15.61 -1.11 -38.01
C ALA A 502 16.78 -1.94 -37.47
N ASN A 503 16.86 -3.24 -37.80
CA ASN A 503 17.95 -4.13 -37.41
C ASN A 503 19.27 -3.79 -38.10
N ALA A 504 19.23 -3.19 -39.29
CA ALA A 504 20.43 -2.75 -40.00
C ALA A 504 21.06 -1.47 -39.42
N LEU A 505 20.30 -0.65 -38.67
CA LEU A 505 20.83 0.55 -38.01
C LEU A 505 21.75 0.17 -36.86
N SER A 506 22.82 0.95 -36.64
CA SER A 506 23.58 0.85 -35.38
C SER A 506 22.75 1.35 -34.18
N LEU A 507 23.11 0.94 -32.96
CA LEU A 507 22.44 1.42 -31.74
C LEU A 507 22.50 2.96 -31.59
N ALA A 508 23.57 3.60 -32.07
CA ALA A 508 23.69 5.05 -32.06
C ALA A 508 22.69 5.72 -33.01
N GLU A 509 22.52 5.19 -34.23
CA GLU A 509 21.54 5.70 -35.19
C GLU A 509 20.10 5.46 -34.72
N LEU A 510 19.85 4.31 -34.10
CA LEU A 510 18.56 3.99 -33.50
C LEU A 510 18.21 4.95 -32.35
N SER A 511 19.16 5.24 -31.47
CA SER A 511 19.03 6.21 -30.39
C SER A 511 18.63 7.60 -30.91
N ILE A 512 19.33 8.12 -31.92
CA ILE A 512 19.05 9.44 -32.50
C ILE A 512 17.64 9.48 -33.10
N ARG A 513 17.24 8.42 -33.84
CA ARG A 513 15.90 8.35 -34.44
C ARG A 513 14.80 8.28 -33.38
N PHE A 514 15.02 7.50 -32.33
CA PHE A 514 14.08 7.40 -31.21
C PHE A 514 13.89 8.75 -30.52
N GLN A 515 14.98 9.48 -30.25
CA GLN A 515 14.91 10.82 -29.64
C GLN A 515 14.08 11.80 -30.47
N ASN A 516 14.37 11.89 -31.77
CA ASN A 516 13.64 12.77 -32.67
C ASN A 516 12.14 12.42 -32.71
N TRP A 517 11.82 11.11 -32.72
CA TRP A 517 10.43 10.65 -32.66
C TRP A 517 9.76 11.01 -31.34
N ALA A 518 10.44 10.77 -30.21
CA ALA A 518 9.90 11.03 -28.87
C ALA A 518 9.64 12.53 -28.64
N GLU A 519 10.55 13.40 -29.10
CA GLU A 519 10.39 14.86 -29.02
C GLU A 519 9.19 15.35 -29.84
N ASP A 520 9.05 14.90 -31.08
CA ASP A 520 7.91 15.28 -31.92
C ASP A 520 6.59 14.71 -31.40
N PHE A 521 6.60 13.49 -30.85
CA PHE A 521 5.41 12.87 -30.28
C PHE A 521 4.95 13.56 -28.98
N GLN A 522 5.88 13.93 -28.10
CA GLN A 522 5.59 14.71 -26.88
C GLN A 522 5.02 16.08 -27.23
N ARG A 523 5.59 16.78 -28.22
CA ARG A 523 5.09 18.07 -28.71
C ARG A 523 3.64 17.97 -29.23
N ARG A 524 3.24 16.82 -29.76
CA ARG A 524 1.88 16.59 -30.26
C ARG A 524 0.88 16.14 -29.19
N ASN A 525 1.34 15.69 -28.01
CA ASN A 525 0.51 15.03 -27.00
C ASN A 525 0.86 15.47 -25.56
N GLU A 526 0.62 16.75 -25.23
CA GLU A 526 1.01 17.35 -23.94
C GLU A 526 0.43 16.68 -22.67
N ARG A 527 -0.68 15.93 -22.79
CA ARG A 527 -1.37 15.28 -21.66
C ARG A 527 -1.00 13.80 -21.46
N MET A 528 -0.19 13.19 -22.33
CA MET A 528 0.20 11.78 -22.21
C MET A 528 1.61 11.61 -21.66
N ASN A 529 1.81 10.61 -20.80
CA ASN A 529 3.14 10.18 -20.38
C ASN A 529 3.76 9.28 -21.48
N VAL A 530 4.26 9.93 -22.53
CA VAL A 530 4.89 9.30 -23.72
C VAL A 530 6.04 8.37 -23.34
N ARG A 531 6.74 8.73 -22.26
CA ARG A 531 7.97 8.08 -21.83
C ARG A 531 7.78 6.61 -21.50
N ASN A 532 6.76 6.26 -20.69
CA ASN A 532 6.57 4.88 -20.24
C ASN A 532 6.17 3.91 -21.38
N VAL A 533 5.37 4.39 -22.34
CA VAL A 533 4.91 3.59 -23.47
C VAL A 533 6.05 3.40 -24.49
N ALA A 534 6.78 4.48 -24.79
CA ALA A 534 7.90 4.46 -25.71
C ALA A 534 9.09 3.63 -25.19
N GLU A 535 9.42 3.77 -23.91
CA GLU A 535 10.50 3.02 -23.27
C GLU A 535 10.19 1.51 -23.24
N ARG A 536 8.93 1.11 -23.04
CA ARG A 536 8.55 -0.30 -23.11
C ARG A 536 8.76 -0.90 -24.51
N HIS A 537 8.27 -0.23 -25.55
CA HIS A 537 8.42 -0.72 -26.92
C HIS A 537 9.90 -0.77 -27.35
N LEU A 538 10.69 0.24 -26.97
CA LEU A 538 12.12 0.25 -27.19
C LEU A 538 12.79 -0.93 -26.45
N GLY A 539 12.42 -1.17 -25.20
CA GLY A 539 12.91 -2.28 -24.39
C GLY A 539 12.62 -3.66 -24.98
N ASP A 540 11.38 -3.90 -25.40
CA ASP A 540 10.97 -5.16 -26.02
C ASP A 540 11.70 -5.40 -27.36
N TYR A 541 11.93 -4.33 -28.14
CA TYR A 541 12.73 -4.39 -29.35
C TYR A 541 14.21 -4.70 -29.07
N LEU A 542 14.81 -4.08 -28.04
CA LEU A 542 16.17 -4.38 -27.62
C LEU A 542 16.35 -5.82 -27.14
N LEU A 543 15.35 -6.39 -26.45
CA LEU A 543 15.34 -7.83 -26.09
C LEU A 543 15.36 -8.72 -27.33
N GLN A 544 14.51 -8.43 -28.31
CA GLN A 544 14.49 -9.19 -29.56
C GLN A 544 15.82 -9.10 -30.31
N ARG A 545 16.40 -7.90 -30.34
CA ARG A 545 17.66 -7.63 -31.01
C ARG A 545 18.84 -8.30 -30.31
N HIS A 546 18.82 -8.40 -28.98
CA HIS A 546 19.78 -9.20 -28.20
C HIS A 546 19.81 -10.66 -28.67
N PHE A 547 18.64 -11.30 -28.82
CA PHE A 547 18.59 -12.71 -29.23
C PHE A 547 18.84 -12.93 -30.73
N SER A 548 18.44 -11.99 -31.59
CA SER A 548 18.48 -12.16 -33.05
C SER A 548 19.75 -11.60 -33.71
N VAL A 549 20.12 -10.37 -33.38
CA VAL A 549 21.27 -9.66 -33.97
C VAL A 549 22.51 -9.80 -33.09
N GLN A 550 22.33 -10.03 -31.78
CA GLN A 550 23.41 -10.22 -30.79
C GLN A 550 24.34 -9.00 -30.64
N ASP A 551 23.83 -7.80 -30.91
CA ASP A 551 24.56 -6.54 -30.77
C ASP A 551 24.09 -5.67 -29.59
N VAL A 552 23.03 -6.08 -28.90
CA VAL A 552 22.54 -5.42 -27.68
C VAL A 552 23.20 -6.04 -26.45
N PRO A 553 23.94 -5.23 -25.65
CA PRO A 553 24.57 -5.72 -24.43
C PRO A 553 23.53 -6.01 -23.34
N VAL A 554 23.83 -7.01 -22.51
CA VAL A 554 23.07 -7.35 -21.31
C VAL A 554 23.95 -7.12 -20.09
N ASN A 555 23.40 -6.44 -19.08
CA ASN A 555 24.11 -6.23 -17.81
C ASN A 555 23.99 -7.45 -16.89
N THR A 556 24.77 -7.46 -15.80
CA THR A 556 24.79 -8.56 -14.81
C THR A 556 23.47 -8.80 -14.09
N ASP A 557 22.53 -7.83 -14.14
CA ASP A 557 21.21 -7.93 -13.51
C ASP A 557 20.14 -8.47 -14.47
N GLY A 558 20.53 -8.85 -15.70
CA GLY A 558 19.63 -9.35 -16.73
C GLY A 558 18.75 -8.26 -17.33
N GLU A 559 19.36 -7.14 -17.75
CA GLU A 559 18.70 -6.07 -18.49
C GLU A 559 19.41 -5.80 -19.81
N VAL A 560 18.67 -5.44 -20.85
CA VAL A 560 19.23 -4.92 -22.10
C VAL A 560 19.50 -3.43 -21.99
N GLU A 561 20.61 -2.98 -22.57
CA GLU A 561 21.04 -1.58 -22.47
C GLU A 561 21.32 -0.94 -23.83
N MET A 562 21.01 0.35 -23.94
CA MET A 562 21.34 1.17 -25.11
C MET A 562 21.70 2.59 -24.67
N PRO A 563 22.79 3.18 -25.20
CA PRO A 563 23.04 4.62 -25.02
C PRO A 563 21.86 5.43 -25.56
N LEU A 564 21.34 6.35 -24.75
CA LEU A 564 20.21 7.20 -25.11
C LEU A 564 20.30 8.51 -24.33
N THR A 565 20.79 9.58 -24.98
CA THR A 565 20.88 10.93 -24.39
C THR A 565 19.57 11.36 -23.72
N GLY A 566 19.65 11.89 -22.51
CA GLY A 566 18.51 12.32 -21.71
C GLY A 566 17.79 11.19 -20.96
N ALA A 567 18.04 9.92 -21.29
CA ALA A 567 17.50 8.79 -20.54
C ALA A 567 18.17 8.69 -19.17
N LYS A 568 17.37 8.26 -18.19
CA LYS A 568 17.81 8.01 -16.82
C LYS A 568 17.42 6.59 -16.45
N SER A 569 18.41 5.74 -16.20
CA SER A 569 18.19 4.38 -15.69
C SER A 569 18.68 4.26 -14.26
N THR A 570 18.11 3.32 -13.51
CA THR A 570 18.58 3.04 -12.14
C THR A 570 20.06 2.59 -12.18
N SER A 571 20.88 3.03 -11.23
CA SER A 571 22.28 2.60 -11.09
C SER A 571 22.37 1.14 -10.65
N GLN A 572 23.46 0.48 -11.03
CA GLN A 572 23.71 -0.90 -10.60
C GLN A 572 23.87 -0.95 -9.07
N PHE A 573 24.52 0.06 -8.48
CA PHE A 573 24.62 0.20 -7.04
C PHE A 573 23.25 0.25 -6.34
N LYS A 574 22.28 1.05 -6.85
CA LYS A 574 20.93 1.14 -6.29
C LYS A 574 20.17 -0.18 -6.42
N ARG A 575 20.25 -0.85 -7.57
CA ARG A 575 19.61 -2.15 -7.76
C ARG A 575 20.18 -3.23 -6.84
N SER A 576 21.50 -3.28 -6.72
CA SER A 576 22.18 -4.20 -5.82
C SER A 576 21.73 -3.99 -4.37
N ALA A 577 21.57 -2.72 -3.96
CA ALA A 577 21.02 -2.38 -2.66
C ALA A 577 19.55 -2.82 -2.49
N MET A 578 18.69 -2.65 -3.51
CA MET A 578 17.31 -3.15 -3.48
C MET A 578 17.22 -4.68 -3.42
N PHE A 579 18.13 -5.37 -4.10
CA PHE A 579 18.23 -6.83 -4.04
C PHE A 579 18.58 -7.31 -2.62
N LEU A 580 19.52 -6.63 -1.93
CA LEU A 580 19.87 -6.93 -0.55
C LEU A 580 18.70 -6.74 0.44
N ASP A 581 17.74 -5.87 0.13
CA ASP A 581 16.53 -5.65 0.93
C ASP A 581 15.45 -6.75 0.73
N GLY A 582 15.65 -7.68 -0.22
CA GLY A 582 14.82 -8.87 -0.40
C GLY A 582 13.37 -8.59 -0.81
N GLY A 583 13.10 -7.44 -1.44
CA GLY A 583 11.76 -7.05 -1.93
C GLY A 583 10.71 -6.78 -0.85
N GLY A 584 11.09 -6.75 0.44
CA GLY A 584 10.18 -6.54 1.56
C GLY A 584 9.88 -5.06 1.88
N LYS A 585 8.81 -4.78 2.64
CA LYS A 585 8.36 -3.42 3.05
C LYS A 585 9.35 -2.61 3.93
N LYS A 586 10.54 -3.14 4.27
CA LYS A 586 11.51 -2.47 5.14
C LYS A 586 12.88 -2.43 4.46
N SER A 587 13.06 -1.44 3.58
CA SER A 587 14.35 -1.16 2.98
C SER A 587 15.33 -0.63 4.02
N TYR A 588 16.57 -1.12 3.98
CA TYR A 588 17.70 -0.59 4.73
C TYR A 588 18.81 -0.23 3.75
N TRP A 589 19.22 -1.18 2.91
CA TRP A 589 20.33 -1.00 1.97
C TRP A 589 20.00 0.03 0.91
N ALA A 590 18.79 0.00 0.34
CA ALA A 590 18.41 0.88 -0.76
C ALA A 590 18.07 2.32 -0.33
N LYS A 591 18.30 2.71 0.93
CA LYS A 591 18.09 4.10 1.34
C LYS A 591 19.25 4.97 0.86
N ASP A 592 18.93 6.16 0.35
CA ASP A 592 19.92 7.02 -0.31
C ASP A 592 21.05 7.44 0.63
N TYR A 593 20.74 7.79 1.89
CA TYR A 593 21.76 8.10 2.91
C TYR A 593 22.62 6.91 3.31
N GLU A 594 22.08 5.68 3.35
CA GLU A 594 22.86 4.45 3.59
C GLU A 594 23.74 4.09 2.41
N MET A 595 23.28 4.37 1.19
CA MET A 595 24.10 4.25 -0.03
C MET A 595 25.23 5.27 -0.03
N ALA A 596 24.94 6.53 0.28
CA ALA A 596 25.91 7.62 0.32
C ALA A 596 27.00 7.33 1.37
N ALA A 597 26.64 6.89 2.57
CA ALA A 597 27.61 6.53 3.61
C ALA A 597 28.52 5.33 3.22
N ARG A 598 27.96 4.31 2.56
CA ARG A 598 28.76 3.19 2.02
C ARG A 598 29.69 3.64 0.91
N ALA A 599 29.19 4.47 -0.01
CA ALA A 599 29.98 5.02 -1.09
C ALA A 599 31.09 5.96 -0.58
N PHE A 600 30.85 6.75 0.46
CA PHE A 600 31.88 7.59 1.07
C PHE A 600 33.00 6.75 1.70
N SER A 601 32.67 5.59 2.29
CA SER A 601 33.69 4.65 2.77
C SER A 601 34.57 4.15 1.62
N ALA A 602 33.97 3.88 0.45
CA ALA A 602 34.70 3.50 -0.75
C ALA A 602 35.59 4.63 -1.28
N TYR A 603 35.08 5.86 -1.30
CA TYR A 603 35.81 7.07 -1.66
C TYR A 603 37.06 7.28 -0.80
N LEU A 604 36.94 7.18 0.53
CA LEU A 604 38.06 7.31 1.45
C LEU A 604 39.13 6.25 1.20
N GLN A 605 38.72 5.00 0.96
CA GLN A 605 39.64 3.91 0.68
C GLN A 605 40.41 4.16 -0.64
N ASP A 606 39.74 4.63 -1.68
CA ASP A 606 40.38 4.91 -2.98
C ASP A 606 41.36 6.08 -2.91
N ARG A 607 40.95 7.20 -2.28
CA ARG A 607 41.80 8.39 -2.13
C ARG A 607 43.04 8.11 -1.29
N LEU A 608 42.95 7.23 -0.29
CA LEU A 608 44.13 6.75 0.45
C LEU A 608 45.02 5.86 -0.43
N ALA A 609 44.44 4.93 -1.17
CA ALA A 609 45.20 4.03 -2.04
C ALA A 609 45.98 4.78 -3.13
N GLU A 610 45.40 5.84 -3.70
CA GLU A 610 46.06 6.74 -4.66
C GLU A 610 47.31 7.43 -4.06
N GLN A 611 47.33 7.63 -2.74
CA GLN A 611 48.46 8.16 -1.98
C GLN A 611 49.43 7.07 -1.49
N GLY A 612 49.22 5.81 -1.86
CA GLY A 612 49.98 4.67 -1.34
C GLY A 612 49.71 4.37 0.15
N ARG A 613 48.57 4.84 0.68
CA ARG A 613 48.16 4.72 2.07
C ARG A 613 47.02 3.72 2.23
N LYS A 614 46.84 3.23 3.46
CA LYS A 614 45.73 2.33 3.84
C LYS A 614 45.33 2.62 5.29
N ASN A 615 44.04 2.59 5.62
CA ASN A 615 43.55 2.67 7.00
C ASN A 615 42.24 1.87 7.18
N ASP A 616 42.36 0.66 7.71
CA ASP A 616 41.24 -0.26 7.91
C ASP A 616 40.31 0.14 9.07
N TYR A 617 40.71 1.10 9.92
CA TYR A 617 39.82 1.64 10.96
C TYR A 617 38.84 2.66 10.38
N LEU A 618 39.29 3.40 9.35
CA LEU A 618 38.51 4.41 8.65
C LEU A 618 37.51 3.78 7.65
N ALA A 619 38.00 2.90 6.77
CA ALA A 619 37.20 2.20 5.76
C ALA A 619 37.80 0.84 5.43
N TYR A 620 36.97 -0.21 5.36
CA TYR A 620 37.44 -1.58 5.14
C TYR A 620 36.62 -2.31 4.06
N ALA A 621 37.32 -3.12 3.24
CA ALA A 621 36.76 -4.08 2.29
C ALA A 621 35.67 -3.54 1.32
N THR A 622 35.88 -2.35 0.74
CA THR A 622 34.91 -1.76 -0.20
C THR A 622 35.12 -2.13 -1.68
N GLN A 623 36.32 -2.64 -2.05
CA GLN A 623 36.65 -3.07 -3.41
C GLN A 623 36.23 -4.54 -3.62
N GLY A 624 35.44 -4.82 -4.67
CA GLY A 624 34.94 -6.17 -4.98
C GLY A 624 36.02 -7.16 -5.50
N GLY A 625 35.60 -8.36 -5.88
CA GLY A 625 36.45 -9.32 -6.64
C GLY A 625 36.84 -10.63 -5.94
N ASN A 626 36.25 -10.96 -4.78
CA ASN A 626 36.54 -12.20 -4.03
C ASN A 626 35.33 -13.14 -3.92
N GLY A 627 34.23 -12.87 -4.65
CA GLY A 627 33.01 -13.68 -4.63
C GLY A 627 32.18 -13.50 -3.36
N ARG A 628 32.29 -12.36 -2.68
CA ARG A 628 31.66 -12.10 -1.37
C ARG A 628 30.36 -11.31 -1.50
N ILE A 629 29.39 -11.62 -0.64
CA ILE A 629 28.08 -10.94 -0.58
C ILE A 629 28.21 -9.46 -0.16
N GLY A 630 29.31 -9.06 0.51
CA GLY A 630 29.62 -7.66 0.84
C GLY A 630 29.85 -6.74 -0.37
N GLU A 631 30.18 -7.29 -1.53
CA GLU A 631 30.62 -6.54 -2.71
C GLU A 631 29.47 -5.78 -3.39
N VAL A 632 28.27 -6.41 -3.43
CA VAL A 632 27.04 -5.80 -3.93
C VAL A 632 26.55 -4.63 -3.06
N ALA A 633 27.18 -4.42 -1.89
CA ALA A 633 26.84 -3.33 -0.99
C ALA A 633 27.64 -2.04 -1.25
N TYR A 634 28.53 -1.98 -2.25
CA TYR A 634 29.32 -0.79 -2.57
C TYR A 634 29.31 -0.52 -4.09
N PRO A 635 29.48 0.75 -4.54
CA PRO A 635 29.62 1.04 -5.96
C PRO A 635 30.92 0.43 -6.52
N GLN A 636 30.88 -0.07 -7.76
CA GLN A 636 32.02 -0.74 -8.41
C GLN A 636 32.35 -0.15 -9.79
N GLY A 637 33.57 -0.35 -10.28
CA GLY A 637 33.96 0.03 -11.65
C GLY A 637 33.68 1.50 -11.98
N LYS A 638 33.04 1.77 -13.14
CA LYS A 638 32.85 3.15 -13.63
C LYS A 638 31.88 3.97 -12.78
N GLU A 639 30.84 3.36 -12.21
CA GLU A 639 29.94 4.08 -11.28
C GLU A 639 30.68 4.53 -10.02
N ARG A 640 31.64 3.75 -9.52
CA ARG A 640 32.50 4.13 -8.39
C ARG A 640 33.34 5.37 -8.71
N GLU A 641 33.93 5.45 -9.90
CA GLU A 641 34.66 6.64 -10.35
C GLU A 641 33.76 7.88 -10.41
N THR A 642 32.54 7.74 -10.96
CA THR A 642 31.56 8.82 -11.03
C THR A 642 31.13 9.29 -9.65
N VAL A 643 30.87 8.36 -8.73
CA VAL A 643 30.52 8.66 -7.33
C VAL A 643 31.68 9.33 -6.61
N ASN A 644 32.93 8.89 -6.84
CA ASN A 644 34.11 9.54 -6.27
C ASN A 644 34.26 10.99 -6.77
N ALA A 645 34.00 11.24 -8.04
CA ALA A 645 34.00 12.60 -8.59
C ALA A 645 32.90 13.48 -7.98
N ALA A 646 31.72 12.92 -7.71
CA ALA A 646 30.65 13.65 -7.01
C ALA A 646 31.03 13.99 -5.56
N PHE A 647 31.75 13.09 -4.86
CA PHE A 647 32.31 13.41 -3.54
C PHE A 647 33.39 14.48 -3.62
N ASP A 648 34.28 14.45 -4.61
CA ASP A 648 35.28 15.51 -4.79
C ASP A 648 34.62 16.88 -4.92
N GLU A 649 33.54 16.96 -5.70
CA GLU A 649 32.77 18.19 -5.88
C GLU A 649 32.07 18.62 -4.59
N LEU A 650 31.40 17.70 -3.89
CA LEU A 650 30.78 17.99 -2.59
C LEU A 650 31.80 18.56 -1.60
N PHE A 651 32.95 17.91 -1.45
CA PHE A 651 33.98 18.40 -0.52
C PHE A 651 34.72 19.64 -1.05
N ARG A 652 34.76 19.87 -2.37
CA ARG A 652 35.21 21.15 -2.94
C ARG A 652 34.30 22.29 -2.48
N VAL A 653 32.98 22.12 -2.57
CA VAL A 653 32.00 23.10 -2.12
C VAL A 653 32.15 23.34 -0.61
N ILE A 654 32.17 22.27 0.20
CA ILE A 654 32.35 22.36 1.66
C ILE A 654 33.61 23.14 2.04
N ARG A 655 34.74 22.87 1.37
CA ARG A 655 36.01 23.58 1.59
C ARG A 655 35.94 25.04 1.16
N THR A 656 35.49 25.30 -0.07
CA THR A 656 35.49 26.64 -0.68
C THR A 656 34.62 27.61 0.10
N LYS A 657 33.49 27.11 0.61
CA LYS A 657 32.56 27.89 1.42
C LYS A 657 32.96 27.97 2.89
N GLU A 658 34.04 27.27 3.28
CA GLU A 658 34.53 27.15 4.65
C GLU A 658 33.45 26.69 5.64
N ILE A 659 32.53 25.80 5.22
CA ILE A 659 31.32 25.47 6.02
C ILE A 659 31.71 24.96 7.41
N LEU A 660 32.58 23.96 7.49
CA LEU A 660 32.97 23.36 8.79
C LEU A 660 33.75 24.32 9.68
N LYS A 661 34.53 25.22 9.06
CA LYS A 661 35.29 26.26 9.77
C LYS A 661 34.37 27.32 10.35
N LYS A 662 33.47 27.88 9.55
CA LYS A 662 32.47 28.87 9.98
C LYS A 662 31.56 28.31 11.08
N ALA A 663 31.12 27.06 10.95
CA ALA A 663 30.35 26.39 11.99
C ALA A 663 31.13 26.30 13.32
N SER A 664 32.44 26.05 13.25
CA SER A 664 33.31 25.98 14.44
C SER A 664 33.57 27.34 15.10
N GLU A 665 33.46 28.44 14.34
CA GLU A 665 33.72 29.80 14.81
C GLU A 665 32.43 30.53 15.24
N ASN A 666 31.25 30.03 14.88
CA ASN A 666 29.97 30.67 15.16
C ASN A 666 29.45 30.32 16.56
N GLN A 667 29.85 31.10 17.54
CA GLN A 667 29.42 30.93 18.93
C GLN A 667 27.90 31.07 19.10
N ALA A 668 27.21 31.89 18.28
CA ALA A 668 25.75 32.00 18.31
C ALA A 668 25.02 30.78 17.74
N LEU A 669 25.63 30.07 16.77
CA LEU A 669 25.13 28.77 16.29
C LEU A 669 25.35 27.68 17.33
N LEU A 670 26.49 27.70 18.02
CA LEU A 670 26.74 26.79 19.13
C LEU A 670 25.77 27.08 20.29
N ASP A 671 25.57 28.34 20.61
CA ASP A 671 24.64 28.76 21.66
C ASP A 671 23.17 28.55 21.25
N SER A 672 22.76 28.69 20.00
CA SER A 672 21.37 28.38 19.58
C SER A 672 21.10 26.87 19.54
N ILE A 673 22.13 26.06 19.30
CA ILE A 673 22.06 24.59 19.34
C ILE A 673 22.18 24.04 20.77
N PHE A 674 22.79 24.79 21.70
CA PHE A 674 23.00 24.38 23.09
C PHE A 674 22.28 25.25 24.16
N GLY A 675 21.54 26.29 23.77
CA GLY A 675 21.02 27.31 24.68
C GLY A 675 20.24 28.45 24.01
N GLY A 676 19.13 28.18 23.32
CA GLY A 676 18.18 29.25 22.98
C GLY A 676 17.29 28.93 21.78
N THR A 677 15.98 29.08 21.99
CA THR A 677 14.90 28.94 20.99
C THR A 677 15.20 29.66 19.67
N PRO A 678 14.97 29.02 18.51
CA PRO A 678 15.02 29.70 17.22
C PRO A 678 13.86 30.69 17.08
N GLU A 679 14.18 31.95 16.74
CA GLU A 679 13.23 32.86 16.12
C GLU A 679 12.88 32.35 14.72
N LEU A 680 11.57 32.30 14.44
CA LEU A 680 10.98 31.82 13.19
C LEU A 680 11.46 32.68 12.01
N TYR A 681 12.16 32.04 11.06
CA TYR A 681 12.41 32.61 9.74
C TYR A 681 11.13 32.55 8.89
N ASP A 682 10.84 33.69 8.28
CA ASP A 682 9.76 33.92 7.32
C ASP A 682 10.16 33.41 5.93
N GLU A 683 9.48 32.36 5.47
CA GLU A 683 9.51 31.92 4.07
C GLU A 683 8.10 31.98 3.47
N SER A 684 7.65 33.18 3.12
CA SER A 684 6.53 33.38 2.20
C SER A 684 7.01 33.37 0.73
N ALA A 685 7.26 32.18 0.15
CA ALA A 685 7.45 32.06 -1.30
C ALA A 685 7.26 30.63 -1.85
N ALA A 686 6.07 30.05 -1.67
CA ALA A 686 5.48 29.01 -2.54
C ALA A 686 4.14 28.57 -1.94
N TYR A 687 3.12 29.43 -1.99
CA TYR A 687 1.85 29.16 -1.29
C TYR A 687 0.59 29.29 -2.16
N ASP A 688 0.68 29.86 -3.36
CA ASP A 688 -0.54 30.20 -4.11
C ASP A 688 -1.23 29.00 -4.79
N ASP A 689 -0.49 27.95 -5.19
CA ASP A 689 -1.09 26.78 -5.87
C ASP A 689 -1.77 25.79 -4.89
N PHE A 690 -1.27 25.65 -3.65
CA PHE A 690 -1.86 24.75 -2.65
C PHE A 690 -3.09 25.36 -1.98
N PHE A 691 -3.12 26.67 -1.77
CA PHE A 691 -4.29 27.37 -1.23
C PHE A 691 -5.48 27.31 -2.19
N ALA A 692 -5.23 27.36 -3.50
CA ALA A 692 -6.27 27.18 -4.51
C ALA A 692 -6.90 25.78 -4.44
N ASP A 693 -6.10 24.72 -4.26
CA ASP A 693 -6.60 23.34 -4.15
C ASP A 693 -7.34 23.08 -2.83
N VAL A 694 -6.87 23.64 -1.71
CA VAL A 694 -7.54 23.50 -0.40
C VAL A 694 -8.86 24.28 -0.37
N GLN A 695 -8.89 25.48 -0.96
CA GLN A 695 -10.10 26.29 -1.01
C GLN A 695 -11.11 25.72 -2.02
N LYS A 696 -10.65 25.15 -3.13
CA LYS A 696 -11.48 24.41 -4.08
C LYS A 696 -12.04 23.12 -3.48
N GLU A 697 -11.26 22.36 -2.71
CA GLU A 697 -11.79 21.21 -1.96
C GLU A 697 -12.84 21.61 -0.90
N LEU A 698 -12.67 22.77 -0.26
CA LEU A 698 -13.65 23.30 0.72
C LEU A 698 -14.94 23.79 0.04
N GLU A 699 -14.82 24.43 -1.12
CA GLU A 699 -15.96 24.86 -1.94
C GLU A 699 -16.69 23.66 -2.59
N ASP A 700 -15.96 22.60 -2.98
CA ASP A 700 -16.52 21.33 -3.43
C ASP A 700 -17.21 20.57 -2.27
N GLU A 701 -16.68 20.64 -1.02
CA GLU A 701 -17.32 20.09 0.19
C GLU A 701 -18.60 20.87 0.59
N GLU A 702 -18.66 22.20 0.39
CA GLU A 702 -19.90 22.99 0.59
C GLU A 702 -20.96 22.73 -0.52
N MET A 703 -20.53 22.47 -1.76
CA MET A 703 -21.42 22.04 -2.86
C MET A 703 -22.05 20.66 -2.62
N GLN A 704 -21.43 19.81 -1.80
CA GLN A 704 -21.92 18.46 -1.45
C GLN A 704 -22.97 18.44 -0.31
N SER A 705 -23.52 19.58 0.14
CA SER A 705 -24.48 19.66 1.27
C SER A 705 -25.76 18.79 1.14
N GLY A 706 -25.95 18.09 0.01
CA GLY A 706 -27.03 17.14 -0.24
C GLY A 706 -26.63 15.66 -0.41
N MET A 707 -25.35 15.28 -0.37
CA MET A 707 -24.87 13.90 -0.63
C MET A 707 -24.12 13.32 0.58
N LEU A 708 -24.41 12.06 0.95
CA LEU A 708 -23.73 11.36 2.05
C LEU A 708 -22.61 10.51 1.49
N ASP A 709 -21.31 10.82 1.67
CA ASP A 709 -20.23 9.93 1.23
C ASP A 709 -19.07 9.76 2.25
N SER A 710 -18.08 8.92 1.91
CA SER A 710 -16.94 8.58 2.78
C SER A 710 -15.97 9.73 3.10
N SER A 711 -16.18 10.89 2.48
CA SER A 711 -15.43 12.13 2.67
C SER A 711 -16.12 13.11 3.63
N ASN A 712 -17.42 12.92 3.94
CA ASN A 712 -18.18 13.81 4.83
C ASN A 712 -17.54 13.92 6.22
N SER A 713 -17.41 15.15 6.71
CA SER A 713 -17.07 15.41 8.12
C SER A 713 -18.25 15.02 9.03
N SER A 714 -18.01 14.81 10.33
CA SER A 714 -19.13 14.56 11.25
C SER A 714 -20.11 15.73 11.32
N ASP A 715 -19.64 16.96 11.11
CA ASP A 715 -20.48 18.14 11.03
C ASP A 715 -21.34 18.12 9.76
N ALA A 716 -20.79 17.64 8.64
CA ALA A 716 -21.55 17.40 7.41
C ALA A 716 -22.59 16.28 7.57
N THR A 717 -22.24 15.14 8.20
CA THR A 717 -23.21 14.07 8.51
C THR A 717 -24.34 14.58 9.41
N GLN A 718 -24.01 15.38 10.42
CA GLN A 718 -25.00 15.99 11.33
C GLN A 718 -25.83 17.07 10.61
N ALA A 719 -25.22 17.89 9.76
CA ALA A 719 -25.89 18.90 8.96
C ALA A 719 -26.85 18.27 7.94
N CYS A 720 -26.43 17.21 7.24
CA CYS A 720 -27.29 16.45 6.33
C CYS A 720 -28.48 15.83 7.07
N ALA A 721 -28.27 15.23 8.24
CA ALA A 721 -29.35 14.70 9.05
C ALA A 721 -30.28 15.81 9.60
N ASN A 722 -29.75 16.97 9.97
CA ASN A 722 -30.53 18.14 10.38
C ASN A 722 -31.30 18.75 9.20
N TYR A 723 -30.74 18.71 8.00
CA TYR A 723 -31.40 19.14 6.77
C TYR A 723 -32.55 18.20 6.41
N LEU A 724 -32.35 16.88 6.46
CA LEU A 724 -33.44 15.90 6.30
C LEU A 724 -34.56 16.12 7.34
N LYS A 725 -34.21 16.38 8.60
CA LYS A 725 -35.16 16.78 9.65
C LYS A 725 -35.93 18.04 9.28
N SER A 726 -35.27 19.05 8.71
CA SER A 726 -35.92 20.29 8.27
C SER A 726 -36.89 20.07 7.10
N GLN A 727 -36.53 19.18 6.16
CA GLN A 727 -37.38 18.81 5.04
C GLN A 727 -38.65 18.07 5.48
N LEU A 728 -38.56 17.20 6.49
CA LEU A 728 -39.75 16.58 7.10
C LEU A 728 -40.70 17.63 7.69
N VAL A 729 -40.17 18.62 8.41
CA VAL A 729 -40.97 19.72 8.99
C VAL A 729 -41.62 20.57 7.89
N GLU A 730 -40.87 20.90 6.83
CA GLU A 730 -41.38 21.67 5.68
C GLU A 730 -42.52 20.94 4.95
N LYS A 731 -42.47 19.60 4.91
CA LYS A 731 -43.53 18.73 4.36
C LYS A 731 -44.69 18.48 5.33
N GLY A 732 -44.74 19.18 6.48
CA GLY A 732 -45.88 19.15 7.40
C GLY A 732 -45.80 18.13 8.53
N TRP A 733 -44.64 17.52 8.76
CA TRP A 733 -44.44 16.60 9.89
C TRP A 733 -44.18 17.38 11.20
N ILE A 734 -44.81 16.92 12.28
CA ILE A 734 -44.77 17.52 13.62
C ILE A 734 -43.75 16.77 14.48
N ILE A 735 -42.85 17.49 15.13
CA ILE A 735 -41.85 16.88 16.02
C ILE A 735 -42.43 16.62 17.42
N GLY A 736 -42.39 15.36 17.86
CA GLY A 736 -42.82 14.91 19.18
C GLY A 736 -41.68 14.80 20.20
N GLU A 737 -41.99 14.31 21.41
CA GLU A 737 -40.98 14.04 22.44
C GLU A 737 -39.94 13.01 21.96
N LYS A 738 -38.66 13.21 22.34
CA LYS A 738 -37.48 12.41 21.94
C LYS A 738 -37.05 12.52 20.46
N GLY A 739 -37.52 13.54 19.73
CA GLY A 739 -37.02 13.84 18.38
C GLY A 739 -37.55 12.91 17.28
N ILE A 740 -38.72 12.33 17.50
CA ILE A 740 -39.46 11.54 16.53
C ILE A 740 -40.39 12.48 15.77
N TYR A 741 -40.40 12.40 14.44
CA TYR A 741 -41.23 13.21 13.54
C TYR A 741 -42.49 12.45 13.21
N SER A 742 -43.67 13.03 13.35
CA SER A 742 -44.95 12.38 13.04
C SER A 742 -45.73 13.16 11.98
N ASN A 743 -46.49 12.48 11.12
CA ASN A 743 -47.42 13.16 10.23
C ASN A 743 -48.60 13.74 11.04
N ALA A 744 -49.43 14.59 10.41
CA ALA A 744 -50.49 15.35 11.08
C ALA A 744 -51.50 14.50 11.87
N ASP A 745 -51.70 13.24 11.48
CA ASP A 745 -52.65 12.30 12.08
C ASP A 745 -51.97 11.28 13.03
N GLU A 746 -50.67 11.44 13.32
CA GLU A 746 -49.81 10.53 14.13
C GLU A 746 -49.74 9.07 13.65
N GLU A 747 -50.20 8.80 12.43
CA GLU A 747 -50.23 7.48 11.83
C GLU A 747 -48.82 6.93 11.53
N PHE A 748 -47.92 7.81 11.09
CA PHE A 748 -46.54 7.48 10.76
C PHE A 748 -45.58 8.29 11.64
N GLN A 749 -44.49 7.67 12.08
CA GLN A 749 -43.42 8.33 12.83
C GLN A 749 -42.05 8.05 12.20
N VAL A 750 -41.12 9.00 12.21
CA VAL A 750 -39.78 8.87 11.64
C VAL A 750 -38.76 9.24 12.71
N ARG A 751 -37.77 8.39 12.94
CA ARG A 751 -36.60 8.67 13.80
C ARG A 751 -35.34 8.61 12.95
N ILE A 752 -34.55 9.67 12.99
CA ILE A 752 -33.23 9.72 12.37
C ILE A 752 -32.18 9.44 13.45
N ASN A 753 -31.56 8.27 13.40
CA ASN A 753 -30.65 7.75 14.42
C ASN A 753 -29.18 7.95 14.01
N GLN A 754 -28.46 8.77 14.78
CA GLN A 754 -27.13 9.29 14.41
C GLN A 754 -25.97 8.57 15.13
N ARG A 755 -26.16 7.29 15.49
CA ARG A 755 -25.19 6.51 16.29
C ARG A 755 -24.07 5.83 15.51
N ARG A 756 -23.99 6.02 14.18
CA ARG A 756 -22.87 5.53 13.36
C ARG A 756 -21.79 6.62 13.18
N LEU A 757 -20.57 6.20 12.84
CA LEU A 757 -19.40 7.09 12.78
C LEU A 757 -19.51 8.19 11.71
N TYR A 758 -20.02 7.86 10.52
CA TYR A 758 -20.08 8.75 9.34
C TYR A 758 -21.34 8.53 8.47
N THR A 759 -22.31 7.77 9.00
CA THR A 759 -23.63 7.55 8.39
C THR A 759 -24.71 7.72 9.47
N PHE A 760 -25.98 7.68 9.11
CA PHE A 760 -27.09 7.63 10.08
C PHE A 760 -28.17 6.68 9.59
N ASP A 761 -28.97 6.16 10.53
CA ASP A 761 -30.11 5.32 10.20
C ASP A 761 -31.39 6.17 10.16
N ILE A 762 -32.33 5.81 9.30
CA ILE A 762 -33.68 6.37 9.23
C ILE A 762 -34.64 5.23 9.62
N GLU A 763 -35.30 5.36 10.75
CA GLU A 763 -36.30 4.44 11.25
C GLU A 763 -37.69 5.04 10.99
N ILE A 764 -38.57 4.34 10.27
CA ILE A 764 -39.95 4.78 9.98
C ILE A 764 -40.91 3.82 10.68
N TYR A 765 -41.89 4.33 11.41
CA TYR A 765 -42.83 3.63 12.27
C TYR A 765 -44.27 3.85 11.77
N GLN A 766 -45.13 2.82 11.84
CA GLN A 766 -46.58 2.94 11.66
C GLN A 766 -47.26 2.07 12.74
N GLY A 767 -47.75 2.69 13.80
CA GLY A 767 -48.19 1.95 15.00
C GLY A 767 -47.06 1.08 15.59
N PRO A 768 -47.24 -0.25 15.80
CA PRO A 768 -46.21 -1.15 16.32
C PRO A 768 -45.17 -1.62 15.29
N LYS A 769 -45.31 -1.25 14.01
CA LYS A 769 -44.43 -1.71 12.91
C LYS A 769 -43.34 -0.68 12.63
N PHE A 770 -42.13 -1.10 12.23
CA PHE A 770 -41.07 -0.16 11.83
C PHE A 770 -40.17 -0.70 10.70
N ILE A 771 -39.57 0.22 9.93
CA ILE A 771 -38.53 -0.04 8.92
C ILE A 771 -37.29 0.75 9.32
N GLN A 772 -36.10 0.15 9.18
CA GLN A 772 -34.83 0.83 9.38
C GLN A 772 -34.06 0.85 8.04
N CYS A 773 -33.79 2.05 7.54
CA CYS A 773 -32.94 2.31 6.38
C CYS A 773 -31.58 2.84 6.87
N VAL A 774 -30.49 2.38 6.28
CA VAL A 774 -29.14 2.89 6.57
C VAL A 774 -28.72 3.75 5.41
N THR A 775 -28.28 4.99 5.65
CA THR A 775 -27.74 5.80 4.57
C THR A 775 -26.37 5.27 4.12
N GLU A 776 -26.22 4.94 2.84
CA GLU A 776 -24.95 4.54 2.24
C GLU A 776 -24.16 5.72 1.66
N ASN A 777 -22.89 5.47 1.31
CA ASN A 777 -22.04 6.44 0.64
C ASN A 777 -22.54 6.70 -0.81
N GLY A 778 -22.67 7.96 -1.22
CA GLY A 778 -23.16 8.42 -2.51
C GLY A 778 -24.66 8.73 -2.59
N ILE A 779 -25.44 8.68 -1.50
CA ILE A 779 -26.91 8.88 -1.56
C ILE A 779 -27.28 10.35 -1.37
N PHE A 780 -28.18 10.88 -2.23
CA PHE A 780 -28.72 12.23 -2.06
C PHE A 780 -29.87 12.27 -1.05
N ILE A 781 -29.96 13.38 -0.31
CA ILE A 781 -31.02 13.59 0.70
C ILE A 781 -32.42 13.60 0.06
N GLN A 782 -32.53 14.08 -1.18
CA GLN A 782 -33.79 14.04 -1.92
C GLN A 782 -34.26 12.59 -2.16
N ASP A 783 -33.34 11.68 -2.45
CA ASP A 783 -33.65 10.25 -2.63
C ASP A 783 -34.18 9.62 -1.33
N CYS A 784 -33.65 10.05 -0.17
CA CYS A 784 -34.16 9.62 1.14
C CYS A 784 -35.58 10.12 1.41
N VAL A 785 -35.87 11.38 1.03
CA VAL A 785 -37.21 11.98 1.16
C VAL A 785 -38.20 11.31 0.21
N ASP A 786 -37.80 11.06 -1.03
CA ASP A 786 -38.62 10.40 -2.04
C ASP A 786 -38.90 8.94 -1.67
N PHE A 787 -37.93 8.26 -1.06
CA PHE A 787 -38.11 6.93 -0.46
C PHE A 787 -39.14 6.93 0.68
N ILE A 788 -39.04 7.85 1.64
CA ILE A 788 -40.00 7.96 2.77
C ILE A 788 -41.42 8.17 2.23
N ASN A 789 -41.57 9.04 1.21
CA ASN A 789 -42.87 9.35 0.61
C ASN A 789 -43.42 8.17 -0.21
N ALA A 790 -42.59 7.49 -1.00
CA ALA A 790 -42.98 6.30 -1.76
C ALA A 790 -43.31 5.11 -0.85
N PHE A 791 -42.68 5.01 0.32
CA PHE A 791 -42.96 3.99 1.32
C PHE A 791 -44.35 4.15 1.97
N ILE A 792 -44.77 5.38 2.27
CA ILE A 792 -46.10 5.67 2.83
C ILE A 792 -47.18 5.20 1.85
N VAL A 793 -47.06 5.56 0.57
CA VAL A 793 -47.96 5.14 -0.51
C VAL A 793 -47.99 3.61 -0.68
N LYS A 794 -46.82 2.94 -0.64
CA LYS A 794 -46.74 1.47 -0.77
C LYS A 794 -47.30 0.72 0.43
N THR A 795 -47.30 1.32 1.63
CA THR A 795 -47.82 0.68 2.86
C THR A 795 -49.35 0.79 2.95
N GLU A 796 -49.93 1.92 2.53
CA GLU A 796 -51.39 2.10 2.37
C GLU A 796 -51.96 1.04 1.41
N ASN A 797 -51.34 0.86 0.23
CA ASN A 797 -51.76 -0.12 -0.77
C ASN A 797 -51.67 -1.58 -0.27
N LYS A 798 -50.72 -1.90 0.63
CA LYS A 798 -50.56 -3.24 1.22
C LYS A 798 -51.57 -3.54 2.33
N LEU A 799 -52.07 -2.51 3.03
CA LEU A 799 -53.12 -2.66 4.04
C LEU A 799 -54.50 -2.86 3.42
N GLU A 800 -54.78 -2.24 2.27
CA GLU A 800 -55.98 -2.52 1.47
C GLU A 800 -55.99 -3.97 0.97
N TYR A 801 -54.86 -4.44 0.42
CA TYR A 801 -54.69 -5.82 -0.02
C TYR A 801 -54.82 -6.85 1.12
N MET A 802 -54.29 -6.56 2.32
CA MET A 802 -54.42 -7.43 3.50
C MET A 802 -55.82 -7.40 4.14
N ALA A 803 -56.58 -6.32 3.94
CA ALA A 803 -57.99 -6.26 4.32
C ALA A 803 -58.85 -7.17 3.41
N GLU A 804 -58.49 -7.28 2.12
CA GLU A 804 -59.08 -8.23 1.18
C GLU A 804 -58.68 -9.69 1.49
N LEU A 805 -57.41 -9.95 1.83
CA LEU A 805 -56.92 -11.30 2.20
C LEU A 805 -57.52 -11.83 3.50
N LYS A 806 -57.81 -10.96 4.48
CA LYS A 806 -58.52 -11.33 5.73
C LYS A 806 -60.01 -11.59 5.52
N ALA A 807 -60.57 -11.17 4.39
CA ALA A 807 -61.96 -11.42 4.04
C ALA A 807 -62.14 -12.78 3.32
N ASP A 808 -61.05 -13.48 2.99
CA ASP A 808 -61.06 -14.80 2.36
C ASP A 808 -61.35 -15.92 3.39
N PRO A 809 -62.46 -16.67 3.26
CA PRO A 809 -62.86 -17.70 4.23
C PRO A 809 -61.99 -18.97 4.23
N GLU A 810 -61.12 -19.18 3.25
CA GLU A 810 -60.39 -20.45 3.05
C GLU A 810 -58.97 -20.48 3.67
N LEU A 811 -58.49 -19.37 4.22
CA LEU A 811 -57.16 -19.28 4.84
C LEU A 811 -57.15 -19.80 6.30
N ASN A 812 -56.24 -20.74 6.58
CA ASN A 812 -56.09 -21.38 7.89
C ASN A 812 -55.55 -20.40 8.96
N PRO A 813 -56.17 -20.34 10.16
CA PRO A 813 -55.76 -19.46 11.26
C PRO A 813 -54.31 -19.61 11.73
N ASP A 814 -53.72 -20.79 11.62
CA ASP A 814 -52.33 -21.04 12.03
C ASP A 814 -51.32 -20.44 11.04
N ASP A 815 -51.66 -20.36 9.76
CA ASP A 815 -50.87 -19.70 8.72
C ASP A 815 -50.93 -18.17 8.84
N LEU A 816 -52.07 -17.64 9.32
CA LEU A 816 -52.25 -16.22 9.67
C LEU A 816 -51.40 -15.82 10.90
N ALA A 817 -51.23 -16.74 11.86
CA ALA A 817 -50.47 -16.53 13.08
C ALA A 817 -48.94 -16.70 12.87
N ALA A 818 -48.53 -17.60 11.96
CA ALA A 818 -47.15 -17.76 11.56
C ALA A 818 -46.64 -16.56 10.73
N ALA A 819 -47.46 -16.04 9.81
CA ALA A 819 -47.15 -14.82 9.06
C ALA A 819 -47.04 -13.58 9.96
N ALA A 820 -47.87 -13.45 11.00
CA ALA A 820 -47.89 -12.29 11.88
C ALA A 820 -46.58 -12.03 12.67
N ASN A 821 -45.70 -13.03 12.83
CA ASN A 821 -44.44 -12.89 13.57
C ASN A 821 -43.21 -12.60 12.69
N THR A 822 -43.25 -12.88 11.38
CA THR A 822 -42.21 -12.53 10.40
C THR A 822 -42.48 -11.19 9.68
N VAL A 823 -43.69 -10.65 9.77
CA VAL A 823 -44.19 -9.48 9.01
C VAL A 823 -43.66 -8.09 9.46
N ASN A 824 -42.68 -7.99 10.36
CA ASN A 824 -42.30 -6.69 10.95
C ASN A 824 -41.10 -5.96 10.31
N VAL A 825 -40.56 -6.44 9.18
CA VAL A 825 -39.51 -5.76 8.42
C VAL A 825 -39.76 -5.98 6.93
N ILE A 826 -39.85 -4.93 6.10
CA ILE A 826 -39.85 -5.04 4.63
C ILE A 826 -38.48 -4.57 4.15
N GLN A 827 -37.75 -5.40 3.39
CA GLN A 827 -36.47 -4.99 2.84
C GLN A 827 -36.64 -4.11 1.59
N ILE A 828 -35.68 -3.21 1.36
CA ILE A 828 -35.70 -2.27 0.23
C ILE A 828 -35.76 -2.99 -1.13
N THR A 829 -35.09 -4.13 -1.22
CA THR A 829 -35.10 -5.10 -2.31
C THR A 829 -36.52 -5.55 -2.67
N ASP A 830 -37.34 -5.91 -1.68
CA ASP A 830 -38.74 -6.30 -1.90
C ASP A 830 -39.57 -5.14 -2.45
N ALA A 831 -39.32 -3.92 -1.97
CA ALA A 831 -40.04 -2.73 -2.40
C ALA A 831 -39.64 -2.26 -3.81
N ILE A 832 -38.37 -2.42 -4.19
CA ILE A 832 -37.86 -2.07 -5.53
C ILE A 832 -38.34 -3.10 -6.56
N ALA A 833 -38.31 -4.39 -6.22
CA ALA A 833 -38.76 -5.47 -7.09
C ALA A 833 -40.20 -5.25 -7.60
N GLN A 834 -41.08 -4.69 -6.77
CA GLN A 834 -42.47 -4.37 -7.14
C GLN A 834 -42.62 -3.26 -8.20
N GLY A 835 -41.52 -2.62 -8.63
CA GLY A 835 -41.50 -1.65 -9.73
C GLY A 835 -41.44 -2.26 -11.14
N ALA A 836 -41.41 -3.59 -11.27
CA ALA A 836 -41.47 -4.29 -12.55
C ALA A 836 -42.84 -4.11 -13.22
N ALA A 837 -42.91 -4.11 -14.56
CA ALA A 837 -44.17 -3.94 -15.29
C ALA A 837 -45.16 -5.10 -15.11
N THR A 838 -44.69 -6.26 -14.67
CA THR A 838 -45.49 -7.46 -14.34
C THR A 838 -46.08 -7.42 -12.93
N SER A 839 -45.71 -6.42 -12.12
CA SER A 839 -46.21 -6.23 -10.77
C SER A 839 -47.67 -5.80 -10.79
N GLN A 840 -48.51 -6.46 -10.00
CA GLN A 840 -49.90 -6.02 -9.75
C GLN A 840 -49.96 -4.65 -9.03
N LEU A 841 -48.83 -4.19 -8.48
CA LEU A 841 -48.68 -2.94 -7.73
C LEU A 841 -48.11 -1.79 -8.57
N ASN A 842 -47.85 -2.01 -9.86
CA ASN A 842 -47.35 -0.99 -10.78
C ASN A 842 -48.51 -0.45 -11.63
N GLU A 843 -48.70 0.87 -11.66
CA GLU A 843 -49.81 1.54 -12.38
C GLU A 843 -49.64 1.53 -13.93
N GLY A 844 -48.57 0.94 -14.46
CA GLY A 844 -48.31 0.80 -15.90
C GLY A 844 -49.15 -0.31 -16.58
N GLU A 845 -49.18 -0.29 -17.92
CA GLU A 845 -49.80 -1.39 -18.67
C GLU A 845 -48.99 -2.68 -18.54
N ASN A 846 -49.68 -3.80 -18.26
CA ASN A 846 -49.06 -5.12 -18.27
C ASN A 846 -48.46 -5.43 -19.67
N PRO A 847 -47.26 -6.03 -19.73
CA PRO A 847 -46.64 -6.35 -21.00
C PRO A 847 -47.48 -7.35 -21.81
N THR A 848 -47.53 -7.14 -23.12
CA THR A 848 -48.18 -8.08 -24.05
C THR A 848 -47.41 -9.40 -24.15
N GLN A 849 -48.05 -10.48 -24.60
CA GLN A 849 -47.38 -11.77 -24.81
C GLN A 849 -46.17 -11.67 -25.75
N GLN A 850 -46.22 -10.79 -26.76
CA GLN A 850 -45.09 -10.54 -27.66
C GLN A 850 -43.94 -9.82 -26.96
N GLN A 851 -44.22 -8.86 -26.07
CA GLN A 851 -43.21 -8.17 -25.27
C GLN A 851 -42.57 -9.10 -24.23
N LEU A 852 -43.35 -9.98 -23.59
CA LEU A 852 -42.83 -11.01 -22.69
C LEU A 852 -41.88 -11.98 -23.42
N ILE A 853 -42.26 -12.42 -24.64
CA ILE A 853 -41.42 -13.30 -25.47
C ILE A 853 -40.15 -12.59 -25.97
N ALA A 854 -40.23 -11.28 -26.26
CA ALA A 854 -39.12 -10.48 -26.74
C ALA A 854 -38.22 -9.88 -25.63
N ASN A 855 -38.60 -10.09 -24.37
CA ASN A 855 -38.05 -9.40 -23.19
C ASN A 855 -38.02 -7.85 -23.33
N ASP A 856 -39.03 -7.29 -24.00
CA ASP A 856 -39.16 -5.86 -24.32
C ASP A 856 -40.19 -5.18 -23.42
N TYR A 857 -39.89 -5.13 -22.12
CA TYR A 857 -40.72 -4.50 -21.10
C TYR A 857 -39.89 -4.05 -19.89
N LYS A 858 -40.47 -3.15 -19.07
CA LYS A 858 -39.75 -2.57 -17.92
C LYS A 858 -39.57 -3.61 -16.80
N THR A 859 -38.33 -3.99 -16.52
CA THR A 859 -37.92 -4.77 -15.34
C THR A 859 -37.55 -3.84 -14.17
N ALA A 860 -37.66 -4.32 -12.94
CA ALA A 860 -37.16 -3.60 -11.76
C ALA A 860 -35.67 -3.92 -11.55
N LYS A 861 -34.83 -2.89 -11.36
CA LYS A 861 -33.39 -3.07 -11.16
C LYS A 861 -33.05 -3.04 -9.68
N VAL A 862 -32.44 -4.11 -9.18
CA VAL A 862 -32.05 -4.28 -7.78
C VAL A 862 -30.55 -4.57 -7.72
N ASN A 863 -29.83 -3.92 -6.81
CA ASN A 863 -28.46 -4.30 -6.48
C ASN A 863 -28.45 -5.04 -5.14
N ILE A 864 -27.97 -6.29 -5.14
CA ILE A 864 -27.82 -7.08 -3.91
C ILE A 864 -26.36 -7.44 -3.75
N ALA A 865 -25.71 -6.80 -2.78
CA ALA A 865 -24.33 -7.00 -2.41
C ALA A 865 -23.39 -6.89 -3.63
N GLY A 866 -23.66 -6.00 -4.58
CA GLY A 866 -22.86 -5.83 -5.79
C GLY A 866 -23.26 -6.71 -6.99
N LEU A 867 -24.30 -7.56 -6.85
CA LEU A 867 -24.96 -8.21 -7.98
C LEU A 867 -25.97 -7.25 -8.60
N SER A 868 -25.83 -6.92 -9.88
CA SER A 868 -26.85 -6.19 -10.64
C SER A 868 -27.92 -7.17 -11.13
N ILE A 869 -29.16 -7.01 -10.68
CA ILE A 869 -30.24 -7.97 -10.94
C ILE A 869 -31.43 -7.23 -11.56
N ALA A 870 -31.95 -7.79 -12.66
CA ALA A 870 -33.19 -7.35 -13.29
C ALA A 870 -34.33 -8.28 -12.86
N ILE A 871 -35.29 -7.76 -12.08
CA ILE A 871 -36.49 -8.48 -11.66
C ILE A 871 -37.56 -8.38 -12.75
N GLU A 872 -37.88 -9.54 -13.30
CA GLU A 872 -38.92 -9.71 -14.32
C GLU A 872 -40.28 -9.97 -13.70
N ASN A 873 -40.33 -10.74 -12.61
CA ASN A 873 -41.56 -11.14 -11.95
C ASN A 873 -41.37 -11.06 -10.42
N PRO A 874 -41.91 -10.03 -9.74
CA PRO A 874 -41.78 -9.91 -8.30
C PRO A 874 -42.72 -10.87 -7.57
N ILE A 875 -42.47 -11.10 -6.27
CA ILE A 875 -43.35 -11.90 -5.39
C ILE A 875 -44.79 -11.42 -5.52
N GLY A 876 -45.71 -12.35 -5.76
CA GLY A 876 -47.15 -12.11 -5.95
C GLY A 876 -47.58 -11.93 -7.41
N SER A 877 -46.66 -11.70 -8.36
CA SER A 877 -47.01 -11.63 -9.78
C SER A 877 -47.34 -13.01 -10.38
N ILE A 878 -47.95 -13.02 -11.56
CA ILE A 878 -48.21 -14.23 -12.33
C ILE A 878 -47.22 -14.28 -13.49
N ARG A 879 -46.43 -15.36 -13.56
CA ARG A 879 -45.58 -15.66 -14.72
C ARG A 879 -46.33 -16.63 -15.64
N SER A 880 -46.43 -16.31 -16.92
CA SER A 880 -47.18 -17.08 -17.91
C SER A 880 -46.36 -17.37 -19.17
N GLY A 881 -46.64 -18.50 -19.83
CA GLY A 881 -45.96 -18.89 -21.07
C GLY A 881 -46.69 -19.97 -21.85
N THR A 882 -46.03 -20.52 -22.89
CA THR A 882 -46.54 -21.63 -23.70
C THR A 882 -45.52 -22.77 -23.71
N ASP A 883 -45.95 -24.00 -23.47
CA ASP A 883 -45.07 -25.18 -23.47
C ASP A 883 -44.72 -25.68 -24.90
N GLU A 884 -43.83 -26.66 -25.01
CA GLU A 884 -43.40 -27.27 -26.29
C GLU A 884 -44.54 -27.94 -27.08
N ALA A 885 -45.66 -28.25 -26.41
CA ALA A 885 -46.86 -28.82 -27.01
C ALA A 885 -47.91 -27.75 -27.42
N GLY A 886 -47.61 -26.46 -27.17
CA GLY A 886 -48.48 -25.34 -27.50
C GLY A 886 -49.54 -25.00 -26.44
N ASN A 887 -49.48 -25.60 -25.25
CA ASN A 887 -50.41 -25.30 -24.16
C ASN A 887 -49.93 -24.09 -23.35
N ALA A 888 -50.85 -23.20 -23.00
CA ALA A 888 -50.56 -22.11 -22.08
C ALA A 888 -50.36 -22.63 -20.65
N TRP A 889 -49.41 -22.04 -19.92
CA TRP A 889 -49.16 -22.29 -18.50
C TRP A 889 -49.03 -20.98 -17.74
N GLU A 890 -49.41 -20.98 -16.46
CA GLU A 890 -49.31 -19.84 -15.56
C GLU A 890 -48.87 -20.33 -14.17
N THR A 891 -48.01 -19.55 -13.50
CA THR A 891 -47.50 -19.83 -12.16
C THR A 891 -47.48 -18.54 -11.35
N GLN A 892 -48.03 -18.57 -10.13
CA GLN A 892 -47.91 -17.46 -9.19
C GLN A 892 -46.54 -17.47 -8.49
N MET A 893 -45.89 -16.31 -8.44
CA MET A 893 -44.53 -16.19 -7.94
C MET A 893 -44.48 -16.05 -6.41
N THR A 894 -43.82 -16.99 -5.76
CA THR A 894 -43.54 -16.97 -4.29
C THR A 894 -42.15 -16.42 -3.94
N ALA A 895 -41.32 -16.11 -4.94
CA ALA A 895 -40.01 -15.48 -4.85
C ALA A 895 -39.89 -14.42 -5.96
N HIS A 896 -39.03 -13.40 -5.80
CA HIS A 896 -38.72 -12.51 -6.91
C HIS A 896 -37.89 -13.29 -7.93
N TYR A 897 -38.26 -13.19 -9.19
CA TYR A 897 -37.62 -13.89 -10.29
C TYR A 897 -37.14 -12.92 -11.35
N GLY A 898 -35.97 -13.21 -11.89
CA GLY A 898 -35.38 -12.50 -13.00
C GLY A 898 -33.97 -13.01 -13.24
N PHE A 899 -33.07 -12.14 -13.69
CA PHE A 899 -31.73 -12.54 -14.11
C PHE A 899 -30.65 -11.60 -13.59
N ILE A 900 -29.43 -12.14 -13.46
CA ILE A 900 -28.24 -11.36 -13.09
C ILE A 900 -27.72 -10.69 -14.37
N GLU A 901 -27.72 -9.37 -14.39
CA GLU A 901 -27.26 -8.59 -15.53
C GLU A 901 -25.78 -8.86 -15.81
N THR A 902 -25.39 -8.76 -17.08
CA THR A 902 -24.01 -8.96 -17.55
C THR A 902 -23.46 -10.39 -17.32
N THR A 903 -24.35 -11.38 -17.19
CA THR A 903 -23.99 -12.81 -17.09
C THR A 903 -24.49 -13.60 -18.29
N LEU A 904 -23.96 -14.81 -18.51
CA LEU A 904 -24.40 -15.72 -19.56
C LEU A 904 -24.61 -17.12 -18.98
N GLY A 905 -25.84 -17.61 -19.09
CA GLY A 905 -26.30 -18.94 -18.71
C GLY A 905 -25.98 -20.01 -19.75
N ALA A 906 -26.26 -21.27 -19.42
CA ALA A 906 -25.88 -22.42 -20.25
C ALA A 906 -26.79 -22.64 -21.48
N ASP A 907 -27.95 -21.97 -21.50
CA ASP A 907 -28.95 -21.95 -22.56
C ASP A 907 -28.76 -20.77 -23.55
N GLY A 908 -27.85 -19.86 -23.24
CA GLY A 908 -27.47 -18.71 -24.07
C GLY A 908 -28.17 -17.40 -23.72
N ASP A 909 -28.97 -17.35 -22.65
CA ASP A 909 -29.59 -16.16 -22.08
C ASP A 909 -28.91 -15.81 -20.72
N GLU A 910 -29.26 -14.72 -20.03
CA GLU A 910 -28.64 -14.34 -18.74
C GLU A 910 -28.89 -15.36 -17.60
N LEU A 911 -28.00 -15.41 -16.59
CA LEU A 911 -28.14 -16.37 -15.49
C LEU A 911 -29.34 -16.03 -14.60
N ASP A 912 -30.33 -16.92 -14.58
CA ASP A 912 -31.55 -16.75 -13.80
C ASP A 912 -31.33 -16.82 -12.28
N ILE A 913 -32.10 -16.01 -11.55
CA ILE A 913 -32.03 -15.90 -10.09
C ILE A 913 -33.42 -15.80 -9.45
N PHE A 914 -33.58 -16.56 -8.36
CA PHE A 914 -34.68 -16.48 -7.41
C PHE A 914 -34.20 -15.82 -6.11
N ILE A 915 -34.95 -14.82 -5.65
CA ILE A 915 -34.68 -14.08 -4.41
C ILE A 915 -35.86 -14.31 -3.48
N ALA A 916 -35.61 -14.92 -2.32
CA ALA A 916 -36.64 -15.05 -1.29
C ALA A 916 -37.10 -13.67 -0.77
N SER A 917 -38.22 -13.63 -0.05
CA SER A 917 -38.65 -12.43 0.64
C SER A 917 -37.64 -12.01 1.71
N ASP A 918 -37.61 -10.71 2.01
CA ASP A 918 -36.86 -10.12 3.12
C ASP A 918 -35.33 -10.30 3.02
N VAL A 919 -34.79 -10.41 1.79
CA VAL A 919 -33.35 -10.45 1.52
C VAL A 919 -32.76 -9.04 1.58
N PRO A 920 -31.81 -8.72 2.48
CA PRO A 920 -31.26 -7.36 2.58
C PRO A 920 -30.35 -7.00 1.39
N HIS A 921 -30.21 -5.70 1.09
CA HIS A 921 -29.33 -5.21 0.01
C HIS A 921 -27.84 -5.56 0.23
N ASP A 922 -27.39 -5.73 1.47
CA ASP A 922 -26.03 -6.14 1.84
C ASP A 922 -25.93 -7.65 2.13
N PHE A 923 -26.83 -8.45 1.54
CA PHE A 923 -26.88 -9.91 1.71
C PHE A 923 -25.49 -10.55 1.72
N ASP A 924 -25.17 -11.27 2.80
CA ASP A 924 -23.90 -11.99 2.99
C ASP A 924 -24.12 -13.50 3.18
N GLY A 925 -25.33 -13.97 2.86
CA GLY A 925 -25.75 -15.36 3.01
C GLY A 925 -25.18 -16.31 1.94
N ARG A 926 -25.61 -17.58 2.03
CA ARG A 926 -25.21 -18.62 1.07
C ARG A 926 -25.98 -18.46 -0.24
N VAL A 927 -25.28 -18.76 -1.35
CA VAL A 927 -25.85 -18.81 -2.69
C VAL A 927 -25.98 -20.27 -3.12
N TYR A 928 -27.19 -20.68 -3.49
CA TYR A 928 -27.45 -22.02 -3.98
C TYR A 928 -27.61 -21.98 -5.51
N VAL A 929 -26.93 -22.88 -6.22
CA VAL A 929 -27.03 -22.98 -7.69
C VAL A 929 -27.58 -24.35 -8.03
N ILE A 930 -28.78 -24.39 -8.62
CA ILE A 930 -29.46 -25.60 -9.08
C ILE A 930 -29.10 -25.83 -10.54
N SER A 931 -28.60 -27.03 -10.85
CA SER A 931 -28.47 -27.51 -12.22
C SER A 931 -29.78 -28.15 -12.65
N GLN A 932 -30.49 -27.50 -13.56
CA GLN A 932 -31.75 -27.95 -14.12
C GLN A 932 -31.52 -28.92 -15.27
N ASN A 933 -32.30 -30.00 -15.34
CA ASN A 933 -32.45 -30.84 -16.50
C ASN A 933 -33.81 -30.60 -17.16
N ASP A 934 -33.88 -30.79 -18.48
CA ASP A 934 -35.12 -30.84 -19.24
C ASP A 934 -35.96 -32.08 -18.87
N ARG A 935 -37.18 -32.16 -19.42
CA ARG A 935 -38.08 -33.31 -19.21
C ARG A 935 -37.51 -34.65 -19.74
N ASN A 936 -36.47 -34.61 -20.56
CA ASN A 936 -35.76 -35.77 -21.10
C ASN A 936 -34.53 -36.15 -20.26
N GLY A 937 -34.28 -35.46 -19.14
CA GLY A 937 -33.16 -35.71 -18.24
C GLY A 937 -31.81 -35.19 -18.75
N ARG A 938 -31.80 -34.32 -19.75
CA ARG A 938 -30.58 -33.66 -20.25
C ARG A 938 -30.40 -32.35 -19.53
N PHE A 939 -29.15 -31.98 -19.25
CA PHE A 939 -28.84 -30.68 -18.67
C PHE A 939 -29.38 -29.54 -19.55
N ASP A 940 -30.05 -28.60 -18.91
CA ASP A 940 -30.77 -27.49 -19.51
C ASP A 940 -30.08 -26.17 -19.16
N GLU A 941 -30.15 -25.77 -17.88
CA GLU A 941 -29.67 -24.48 -17.40
C GLU A 941 -29.30 -24.48 -15.91
N HIS A 942 -28.79 -23.35 -15.41
CA HIS A 942 -28.52 -23.14 -13.99
C HIS A 942 -29.47 -22.08 -13.42
N LYS A 943 -30.10 -22.36 -12.27
CA LYS A 943 -30.88 -21.37 -11.50
C LYS A 943 -30.18 -21.02 -10.20
N VAL A 944 -30.05 -19.73 -9.92
CA VAL A 944 -29.46 -19.21 -8.67
C VAL A 944 -30.55 -18.93 -7.65
N ILE A 945 -30.30 -19.25 -6.38
CA ILE A 945 -31.24 -19.02 -5.27
C ILE A 945 -30.50 -18.34 -4.12
N ILE A 946 -31.04 -17.22 -3.66
CA ILE A 946 -30.54 -16.47 -2.49
C ILE A 946 -31.67 -16.16 -1.52
N GLY A 947 -31.33 -16.00 -0.23
CA GLY A 947 -32.31 -15.66 0.82
C GLY A 947 -32.93 -16.84 1.58
N VAL A 948 -32.37 -18.04 1.46
CA VAL A 948 -32.83 -19.24 2.18
C VAL A 948 -31.71 -19.84 3.04
N ASP A 949 -32.06 -20.51 4.13
CA ASP A 949 -31.10 -20.95 5.14
C ASP A 949 -30.29 -22.17 4.72
N ASN A 950 -30.85 -23.02 3.85
CA ASN A 950 -30.27 -24.33 3.51
C ASN A 950 -30.71 -24.83 2.12
N LYS A 951 -29.99 -25.85 1.62
CA LYS A 951 -30.25 -26.50 0.33
C LYS A 951 -31.68 -27.05 0.17
N THR A 952 -32.28 -27.54 1.26
CA THR A 952 -33.64 -28.10 1.22
C THR A 952 -34.64 -27.01 0.90
N GLN A 953 -34.57 -25.88 1.60
CA GLN A 953 -35.40 -24.70 1.32
C GLN A 953 -35.14 -24.13 -0.08
N ALA A 954 -33.90 -24.15 -0.57
CA ALA A 954 -33.60 -23.72 -1.94
C ALA A 954 -34.30 -24.60 -3.00
N VAL A 955 -34.33 -25.92 -2.79
CA VAL A 955 -35.03 -26.87 -3.67
C VAL A 955 -36.54 -26.73 -3.56
N GLU A 956 -37.07 -26.51 -2.36
CA GLU A 956 -38.50 -26.26 -2.12
C GLU A 956 -38.96 -24.97 -2.80
N LEU A 957 -38.20 -23.88 -2.63
CA LEU A 957 -38.48 -22.60 -3.26
C LEU A 957 -38.47 -22.74 -4.78
N TYR A 958 -37.43 -23.34 -5.36
CA TYR A 958 -37.35 -23.61 -6.80
C TYR A 958 -38.53 -24.45 -7.30
N ARG A 959 -38.85 -25.56 -6.64
CA ARG A 959 -39.95 -26.45 -7.06
C ARG A 959 -41.33 -25.79 -6.99
N SER A 960 -41.51 -24.80 -6.13
CA SER A 960 -42.80 -24.09 -6.00
C SER A 960 -43.19 -23.31 -7.26
N HIS A 961 -42.28 -23.15 -8.22
CA HIS A 961 -42.53 -22.45 -9.49
C HIS A 961 -42.69 -23.37 -10.72
N TYR A 962 -42.73 -24.69 -10.54
CA TYR A 962 -42.87 -25.68 -11.62
C TYR A 962 -43.96 -26.72 -11.32
N ASP A 963 -44.43 -27.46 -12.33
CA ASP A 963 -45.45 -28.51 -12.14
C ASP A 963 -44.95 -29.70 -11.31
N GLU A 964 -45.85 -30.33 -10.54
CA GLU A 964 -45.52 -31.45 -9.63
C GLU A 964 -44.85 -32.65 -10.33
N ASN A 965 -45.01 -32.78 -11.66
CA ASN A 965 -44.44 -33.85 -12.47
C ASN A 965 -43.08 -33.49 -13.09
N PHE A 966 -42.58 -32.27 -12.92
CA PHE A 966 -41.28 -31.83 -13.41
C PHE A 966 -40.18 -32.08 -12.37
N ASN A 967 -39.30 -33.04 -12.64
CA ASN A 967 -38.13 -33.30 -11.79
C ASN A 967 -36.85 -32.71 -12.41
N GLY A 968 -36.79 -31.38 -12.48
CA GLY A 968 -35.68 -30.65 -13.09
C GLY A 968 -34.39 -30.63 -12.26
N VAL A 969 -34.42 -30.88 -10.95
CA VAL A 969 -33.23 -30.75 -10.09
C VAL A 969 -32.26 -31.92 -10.31
N SER A 970 -31.11 -31.64 -10.93
CA SER A 970 -30.02 -32.60 -11.14
C SER A 970 -28.95 -32.54 -10.04
N ALA A 971 -28.48 -31.32 -9.73
CA ALA A 971 -27.48 -31.07 -8.69
C ALA A 971 -27.73 -29.72 -8.00
N VAL A 972 -27.30 -29.59 -6.75
CA VAL A 972 -27.38 -28.34 -5.98
C VAL A 972 -26.01 -28.00 -5.39
N HIS A 973 -25.41 -26.95 -5.93
CA HIS A 973 -24.15 -26.39 -5.45
C HIS A 973 -24.44 -25.30 -4.42
N ASP A 974 -23.56 -25.17 -3.44
CA ASP A 974 -23.71 -24.23 -2.33
C ASP A 974 -22.39 -23.49 -2.14
N LEU A 975 -22.47 -22.17 -2.29
CA LEU A 975 -21.33 -21.26 -2.41
C LEU A 975 -21.46 -20.12 -1.40
N SER A 976 -20.32 -19.55 -0.98
CA SER A 976 -20.36 -18.22 -0.40
C SER A 976 -20.68 -17.20 -1.50
N LEU A 977 -21.25 -16.05 -1.14
CA LEU A 977 -21.53 -15.00 -2.11
C LEU A 977 -20.26 -14.49 -2.82
N GLU A 978 -19.15 -14.38 -2.10
CA GLU A 978 -17.86 -13.98 -2.68
C GLU A 978 -17.30 -15.06 -3.62
N ASP A 979 -17.40 -16.35 -3.28
CA ASP A 979 -17.01 -17.43 -4.20
C ASP A 979 -17.89 -17.43 -5.45
N PHE A 980 -19.19 -17.16 -5.28
CA PHE A 980 -20.14 -17.06 -6.38
C PHE A 980 -19.78 -15.88 -7.30
N LYS A 981 -19.58 -14.67 -6.75
CA LYS A 981 -19.10 -13.49 -7.50
C LYS A 981 -17.75 -13.72 -8.16
N ALA A 982 -16.80 -14.34 -7.48
CA ALA A 982 -15.50 -14.67 -8.06
C ALA A 982 -15.65 -15.64 -9.24
N LYS A 983 -16.63 -16.56 -9.17
CA LYS A 983 -16.98 -17.47 -10.26
C LYS A 983 -17.68 -16.78 -11.43
N ILE A 984 -18.47 -15.73 -11.21
CA ILE A 984 -19.21 -15.01 -12.27
C ILE A 984 -18.52 -13.71 -12.76
N TYR A 985 -17.56 -13.13 -12.03
CA TYR A 985 -16.89 -11.84 -12.34
C TYR A 985 -15.34 -11.86 -12.28
N GLY A 986 -14.67 -12.94 -11.84
CA GLY A 986 -13.28 -12.88 -11.32
C GLY A 986 -12.07 -13.19 -12.23
N GLY A 987 -12.21 -13.50 -13.52
CA GLY A 987 -11.07 -13.58 -14.47
C GLY A 987 -10.09 -14.78 -14.41
N HIS A 988 -9.81 -15.33 -15.60
CA HIS A 988 -8.68 -16.16 -16.08
C HIS A 988 -8.22 -17.49 -15.45
N THR A 989 -8.72 -18.02 -14.33
CA THR A 989 -8.33 -19.41 -13.95
C THR A 989 -9.41 -20.30 -13.31
N ALA A 990 -10.65 -19.85 -13.20
CA ALA A 990 -11.77 -20.67 -12.71
C ALA A 990 -12.81 -21.03 -13.78
N MET A 991 -12.64 -20.55 -15.01
CA MET A 991 -13.65 -20.69 -16.08
C MET A 991 -13.36 -21.84 -17.08
N PHE A 992 -12.25 -22.56 -16.93
CA PHE A 992 -11.78 -23.48 -17.99
C PHE A 992 -12.12 -24.97 -17.81
N ASP A 993 -12.77 -25.39 -16.72
CA ASP A 993 -13.12 -26.81 -16.56
C ASP A 993 -14.60 -27.16 -16.71
N SER A 994 -15.52 -26.21 -16.99
CA SER A 994 -16.91 -26.63 -17.21
C SER A 994 -17.66 -26.10 -18.42
N ILE A 995 -17.36 -24.97 -19.05
CA ILE A 995 -18.10 -24.59 -20.26
C ILE A 995 -17.16 -23.90 -21.25
N GLN A 996 -16.78 -24.67 -22.28
CA GLN A 996 -15.87 -24.28 -23.34
C GLN A 996 -16.35 -23.05 -24.11
N GLY A 997 -15.53 -22.00 -24.11
CA GLY A 997 -15.26 -21.21 -25.32
C GLY A 997 -16.22 -20.08 -25.65
N ALA A 998 -15.71 -18.86 -25.44
CA ALA A 998 -15.95 -17.65 -26.24
C ALA A 998 -17.40 -17.14 -26.33
N MET A 999 -17.74 -16.13 -25.50
CA MET A 999 -18.62 -15.05 -25.95
C MET A 999 -18.11 -13.73 -25.37
N LEU A 1000 -17.72 -12.82 -26.28
CA LEU A 1000 -17.24 -11.44 -26.09
C LEU A 1000 -15.72 -11.25 -25.97
N ASP A 1001 -15.00 -11.67 -27.02
CA ASP A 1001 -13.81 -10.93 -27.49
C ASP A 1001 -13.85 -10.94 -29.02
N SER A 1002 -13.62 -9.80 -29.68
CA SER A 1002 -13.73 -9.67 -31.14
C SER A 1002 -12.77 -10.63 -31.84
N TRP A 1003 -13.21 -11.37 -32.85
CA TRP A 1003 -12.37 -12.26 -33.68
C TRP A 1003 -11.11 -11.59 -34.28
N LEU A 1004 -11.10 -10.25 -34.32
CA LEU A 1004 -9.96 -9.40 -34.73
C LEU A 1004 -8.82 -9.37 -33.69
N ASN A 1005 -9.11 -9.60 -32.40
CA ASN A 1005 -8.16 -9.50 -31.29
C ASN A 1005 -7.51 -10.85 -30.93
N ASP A 1006 -8.28 -11.94 -30.90
CA ASP A 1006 -7.83 -13.24 -30.38
C ASP A 1006 -7.70 -14.34 -31.45
N GLY A 1007 -8.32 -14.11 -32.61
CA GLY A 1007 -8.32 -15.01 -33.76
C GLY A 1007 -9.32 -16.17 -33.71
N SER A 1008 -10.13 -16.28 -32.65
CA SER A 1008 -11.21 -17.25 -32.46
C SER A 1008 -12.52 -16.75 -33.08
N PHE A 1009 -13.47 -17.64 -33.35
CA PHE A 1009 -14.77 -17.27 -33.93
C PHE A 1009 -15.83 -17.12 -32.83
N ASP A 1010 -16.68 -16.11 -32.95
CA ASP A 1010 -17.82 -15.89 -32.05
C ASP A 1010 -18.86 -17.00 -32.23
N LEU A 1011 -19.37 -17.60 -31.16
CA LEU A 1011 -20.41 -18.64 -31.27
C LEU A 1011 -21.80 -18.01 -31.16
N LEU A 1012 -22.40 -17.64 -32.28
CA LEU A 1012 -23.69 -16.95 -32.28
C LEU A 1012 -24.88 -17.92 -32.18
N PRO A 1013 -25.92 -17.57 -31.40
CA PRO A 1013 -27.15 -18.34 -31.35
C PRO A 1013 -27.84 -18.31 -32.70
N ILE A 1014 -28.20 -19.50 -33.21
CA ILE A 1014 -28.88 -19.59 -34.50
C ILE A 1014 -30.20 -18.81 -34.52
N LYS A 1015 -30.88 -18.73 -33.36
CA LYS A 1015 -32.14 -17.96 -33.17
C LYS A 1015 -32.01 -16.45 -33.43
N ARG A 1016 -30.79 -15.89 -33.35
CA ARG A 1016 -30.52 -14.45 -33.54
C ARG A 1016 -30.00 -14.10 -34.95
N LEU A 1017 -29.89 -15.09 -35.83
CA LEU A 1017 -29.36 -14.92 -37.19
C LEU A 1017 -30.48 -14.70 -38.22
N LYS A 1018 -30.29 -13.74 -39.11
CA LYS A 1018 -31.22 -13.40 -40.20
C LYS A 1018 -30.55 -13.50 -41.56
N LEU A 1019 -31.29 -13.88 -42.60
CA LEU A 1019 -30.76 -14.13 -43.95
C LEU A 1019 -31.11 -13.01 -44.94
N ASP A 1020 -31.54 -11.87 -44.43
CA ASP A 1020 -32.33 -10.88 -45.17
C ASP A 1020 -31.55 -10.22 -46.34
N ASN A 1021 -30.22 -10.26 -46.32
CA ASN A 1021 -29.34 -9.50 -47.24
C ASN A 1021 -28.44 -10.38 -48.15
N LEU A 1022 -28.76 -11.66 -48.32
CA LEU A 1022 -27.86 -12.62 -48.99
C LEU A 1022 -28.42 -13.08 -50.35
N ASP A 1023 -27.69 -12.86 -51.45
CA ASP A 1023 -28.15 -13.19 -52.82
C ASP A 1023 -28.38 -14.70 -53.03
N ASP A 1024 -29.41 -15.07 -53.80
CA ASP A 1024 -29.86 -16.47 -53.99
C ASP A 1024 -28.98 -17.30 -54.95
N GLY A 1025 -28.02 -16.66 -55.62
CA GLY A 1025 -27.09 -17.27 -56.59
C GLY A 1025 -25.75 -17.80 -56.07
N SER A 1026 -25.46 -17.75 -54.76
CA SER A 1026 -24.10 -18.03 -54.23
C SER A 1026 -23.60 -19.46 -54.49
N LYS A 1027 -22.44 -19.57 -55.17
CA LYS A 1027 -21.70 -20.82 -55.39
C LYS A 1027 -20.86 -21.21 -54.17
N ASP A 1028 -21.50 -21.38 -53.01
CA ASP A 1028 -20.82 -21.90 -51.82
C ASP A 1028 -20.41 -23.36 -52.04
N ALA A 1029 -19.17 -23.71 -51.68
CA ALA A 1029 -18.71 -25.10 -51.67
C ALA A 1029 -19.42 -25.92 -50.57
N LYS A 1030 -19.15 -27.23 -50.46
CA LYS A 1030 -19.76 -28.06 -49.40
C LYS A 1030 -19.28 -27.58 -48.01
N PRO A 1031 -20.19 -27.20 -47.10
CA PRO A 1031 -19.83 -26.62 -45.80
C PRO A 1031 -19.25 -27.68 -44.86
N THR A 1032 -18.31 -27.29 -44.00
CA THR A 1032 -17.78 -28.14 -42.92
C THR A 1032 -18.29 -27.69 -41.55
N LEU A 1033 -18.45 -28.62 -40.59
CA LEU A 1033 -19.03 -28.35 -39.26
C LEU A 1033 -18.29 -27.28 -38.44
N ARG A 1034 -17.02 -27.01 -38.75
CA ARG A 1034 -16.17 -26.06 -38.01
C ARG A 1034 -15.99 -24.72 -38.73
N GLU A 1035 -16.60 -24.58 -39.91
CA GLU A 1035 -16.47 -23.40 -40.74
C GLU A 1035 -17.34 -22.27 -40.15
N PRO A 1036 -16.78 -21.06 -40.00
CA PRO A 1036 -17.54 -19.92 -39.52
C PRO A 1036 -18.39 -19.29 -40.63
N ILE A 1037 -19.51 -18.70 -40.26
CA ILE A 1037 -20.28 -17.78 -41.11
C ILE A 1037 -19.76 -16.34 -40.95
N VAL A 1038 -20.13 -15.42 -41.84
CA VAL A 1038 -19.86 -13.99 -41.67
C VAL A 1038 -21.19 -13.27 -41.47
N VAL A 1039 -21.25 -12.39 -40.47
CA VAL A 1039 -22.44 -11.61 -40.13
C VAL A 1039 -22.11 -10.13 -39.94
N ILE A 1040 -23.10 -9.27 -40.17
CA ILE A 1040 -23.09 -7.87 -39.71
C ILE A 1040 -24.07 -7.74 -38.53
N GLU A 1041 -23.64 -7.08 -37.46
CA GLU A 1041 -24.47 -6.78 -36.31
C GLU A 1041 -25.38 -5.57 -36.58
N GLN A 1042 -26.68 -5.72 -36.31
CA GLN A 1042 -27.69 -4.65 -36.43
C GLN A 1042 -28.68 -4.71 -35.26
N GLY A 1043 -28.48 -3.86 -34.26
CA GLY A 1043 -29.26 -3.88 -33.02
C GLY A 1043 -29.15 -5.22 -32.31
N ASN A 1044 -30.28 -5.84 -31.93
CA ASN A 1044 -30.27 -7.15 -31.25
C ASN A 1044 -30.13 -8.37 -32.20
N ASN A 1045 -29.99 -8.17 -33.52
CA ASN A 1045 -29.94 -9.25 -34.51
C ASN A 1045 -28.65 -9.25 -35.33
N PHE A 1046 -28.33 -10.39 -35.95
CA PHE A 1046 -27.14 -10.58 -36.78
C PHE A 1046 -27.52 -11.01 -38.19
N ASN A 1047 -27.22 -10.17 -39.19
CA ASN A 1047 -27.52 -10.48 -40.58
C ASN A 1047 -26.39 -11.28 -41.20
N VAL A 1048 -26.69 -12.49 -41.66
CA VAL A 1048 -25.73 -13.36 -42.34
C VAL A 1048 -25.45 -12.79 -43.73
N VAL A 1049 -24.17 -12.57 -44.02
CA VAL A 1049 -23.68 -12.05 -45.30
C VAL A 1049 -22.85 -13.07 -46.09
N HIS A 1050 -22.28 -14.07 -45.42
CA HIS A 1050 -21.61 -15.21 -46.08
C HIS A 1050 -21.74 -16.52 -45.27
N GLY A 1051 -21.84 -17.67 -45.96
CA GLY A 1051 -21.92 -19.00 -45.33
C GLY A 1051 -23.34 -19.57 -45.20
N ARG A 1052 -24.27 -19.25 -46.11
CA ARG A 1052 -25.68 -19.71 -46.08
C ARG A 1052 -25.79 -21.23 -45.96
N LYS A 1053 -25.02 -22.00 -46.75
CA LYS A 1053 -25.07 -23.47 -46.69
C LYS A 1053 -24.61 -24.02 -45.34
N ARG A 1054 -23.69 -23.33 -44.65
CA ARG A 1054 -23.22 -23.70 -43.32
C ARG A 1054 -24.28 -23.42 -42.25
N TYR A 1055 -24.98 -22.30 -42.35
CA TYR A 1055 -26.16 -21.97 -41.53
C TYR A 1055 -27.29 -22.99 -41.72
N GLU A 1056 -27.66 -23.31 -42.96
CA GLU A 1056 -28.70 -24.31 -43.28
C GLU A 1056 -28.32 -25.72 -42.78
N GLN A 1057 -27.04 -26.09 -42.88
CA GLN A 1057 -26.54 -27.35 -42.36
C GLN A 1057 -26.59 -27.40 -40.82
N ALA A 1058 -26.32 -26.27 -40.15
CA ALA A 1058 -26.41 -26.14 -38.69
C ALA A 1058 -27.84 -26.37 -38.20
N LEU A 1059 -28.81 -25.73 -38.85
CA LEU A 1059 -30.25 -25.93 -38.60
C LEU A 1059 -30.66 -27.39 -38.79
N LYS A 1060 -30.21 -28.00 -39.90
CA LYS A 1060 -30.50 -29.41 -40.20
C LYS A 1060 -29.89 -30.38 -39.17
N ASN A 1061 -28.78 -30.01 -38.56
CA ASN A 1061 -28.09 -30.79 -37.53
C ASN A 1061 -28.60 -30.49 -36.11
N GLY A 1062 -29.50 -29.53 -35.93
CA GLY A 1062 -29.99 -29.11 -34.62
C GLY A 1062 -28.92 -28.41 -33.75
N GLU A 1063 -27.94 -27.76 -34.38
CA GLU A 1063 -26.94 -26.96 -33.67
C GLU A 1063 -27.62 -25.72 -33.04
N LYS A 1064 -27.32 -25.38 -31.79
CA LYS A 1064 -27.88 -24.19 -31.12
C LYS A 1064 -27.03 -22.93 -31.33
N LEU A 1065 -25.72 -23.11 -31.51
CA LEU A 1065 -24.73 -22.07 -31.72
C LEU A 1065 -23.94 -22.35 -33.00
N ILE A 1066 -23.51 -21.30 -33.70
CA ILE A 1066 -22.71 -21.40 -34.92
C ILE A 1066 -21.50 -20.47 -34.86
N PRO A 1067 -20.30 -20.94 -35.21
CA PRO A 1067 -19.13 -20.05 -35.29
C PRO A 1067 -19.36 -18.96 -36.34
N ALA A 1068 -19.03 -17.72 -36.01
CA ALA A 1068 -19.26 -16.55 -36.82
C ALA A 1068 -18.09 -15.56 -36.73
N ILE A 1069 -17.90 -14.83 -37.81
CA ILE A 1069 -17.07 -13.64 -37.92
C ILE A 1069 -18.03 -12.46 -37.91
N VAL A 1070 -18.00 -11.66 -36.86
CA VAL A 1070 -18.92 -10.52 -36.67
C VAL A 1070 -18.25 -9.23 -37.08
N PHE A 1071 -18.90 -8.48 -37.97
CA PHE A 1071 -18.56 -7.08 -38.23
C PHE A 1071 -19.60 -6.18 -37.57
N ASP A 1072 -19.14 -5.20 -36.82
CA ASP A 1072 -19.98 -4.15 -36.23
C ASP A 1072 -20.58 -3.30 -37.35
N GLY A 1073 -21.90 -3.09 -37.32
CA GLY A 1073 -22.64 -2.29 -38.30
C GLY A 1073 -22.23 -0.82 -38.35
N GLU A 1074 -21.58 -0.29 -37.30
CA GLU A 1074 -21.05 1.09 -37.30
C GLU A 1074 -19.61 1.18 -37.81
N HIS A 1075 -18.91 0.04 -37.94
CA HIS A 1075 -17.51 -0.03 -38.30
C HIS A 1075 -17.30 -0.40 -39.78
N ILE A 1076 -16.58 0.43 -40.53
CA ILE A 1076 -16.23 0.13 -41.92
C ILE A 1076 -14.95 -0.73 -41.97
N PRO A 1077 -15.03 -2.02 -42.34
CA PRO A 1077 -13.88 -2.89 -42.32
C PRO A 1077 -12.86 -2.53 -43.40
N THR A 1078 -11.59 -2.55 -43.04
CA THR A 1078 -10.47 -2.27 -43.94
C THR A 1078 -10.23 -3.41 -44.93
N LEU A 1079 -9.54 -3.11 -46.04
CA LEU A 1079 -9.17 -4.11 -47.05
C LEU A 1079 -8.30 -5.26 -46.48
N SER A 1080 -7.60 -5.02 -45.37
CA SER A 1080 -6.81 -6.04 -44.66
C SER A 1080 -7.71 -7.01 -43.88
N GLU A 1081 -8.69 -6.49 -43.15
CA GLU A 1081 -9.64 -7.26 -42.34
C GLU A 1081 -10.56 -8.11 -43.23
N VAL A 1082 -10.97 -7.55 -44.36
CA VAL A 1082 -11.68 -8.25 -45.43
C VAL A 1082 -10.86 -9.43 -45.98
N LYS A 1083 -9.55 -9.26 -46.19
CA LYS A 1083 -8.66 -10.35 -46.66
C LYS A 1083 -8.49 -11.44 -45.60
N GLN A 1084 -8.46 -11.09 -44.32
CA GLN A 1084 -8.32 -12.05 -43.22
C GLN A 1084 -9.60 -12.84 -42.98
N ALA A 1085 -10.77 -12.20 -42.97
CA ALA A 1085 -12.07 -12.88 -42.91
C ALA A 1085 -12.21 -13.89 -44.06
N ARG A 1086 -11.80 -13.49 -45.27
CA ARG A 1086 -11.77 -14.38 -46.44
C ARG A 1086 -10.85 -15.59 -46.28
N GLN A 1087 -9.71 -15.44 -45.62
CA GLN A 1087 -8.77 -16.55 -45.40
C GLN A 1087 -9.29 -17.55 -44.34
N LYS A 1088 -10.04 -17.06 -43.34
CA LYS A 1088 -10.52 -17.84 -42.20
C LYS A 1088 -11.82 -18.63 -42.46
N CYS A 1089 -12.68 -18.17 -43.38
CA CYS A 1089 -13.89 -18.91 -43.78
C CYS A 1089 -13.62 -20.14 -44.66
N GLY A 1090 -12.37 -20.42 -45.08
CA GLY A 1090 -12.00 -21.70 -45.68
C GLY A 1090 -12.48 -21.99 -47.12
N ASN A 1091 -13.37 -21.18 -47.69
CA ASN A 1091 -13.79 -21.23 -49.09
C ASN A 1091 -13.76 -19.82 -49.73
N ALA A 1092 -13.81 -19.72 -51.06
CA ALA A 1092 -13.75 -18.42 -51.73
C ALA A 1092 -14.97 -17.56 -51.37
N VAL A 1093 -14.83 -16.64 -50.41
CA VAL A 1093 -15.87 -15.65 -50.10
C VAL A 1093 -16.26 -14.91 -51.38
N HIS A 1094 -17.56 -14.93 -51.71
CA HIS A 1094 -18.08 -14.39 -52.95
C HIS A 1094 -17.84 -12.87 -52.99
N SER A 1095 -17.34 -12.35 -54.11
CA SER A 1095 -17.06 -10.91 -54.26
C SER A 1095 -18.30 -10.03 -54.08
N GLU A 1096 -19.49 -10.57 -54.33
CA GLU A 1096 -20.77 -9.89 -54.10
C GLU A 1096 -21.11 -9.77 -52.61
N ALA A 1097 -20.81 -10.79 -51.77
CA ALA A 1097 -21.03 -10.70 -50.32
C ALA A 1097 -20.20 -9.56 -49.69
N PHE A 1098 -19.01 -9.31 -50.22
CA PHE A 1098 -18.20 -8.16 -49.81
C PHE A 1098 -18.69 -6.83 -50.39
N ALA A 1099 -19.30 -6.83 -51.59
CA ALA A 1099 -19.93 -5.64 -52.15
C ALA A 1099 -21.15 -5.22 -51.31
N VAL A 1100 -21.93 -6.18 -50.80
CA VAL A 1100 -23.06 -5.95 -49.89
C VAL A 1100 -22.59 -5.31 -48.58
N ILE A 1101 -21.52 -5.84 -47.95
CA ILE A 1101 -20.92 -5.25 -46.74
C ILE A 1101 -20.55 -3.77 -46.98
N LEU A 1102 -19.94 -3.46 -48.13
CA LEU A 1102 -19.53 -2.09 -48.46
C LEU A 1102 -20.71 -1.18 -48.88
N GLU A 1103 -21.77 -1.71 -49.49
CA GLU A 1103 -22.97 -0.97 -49.88
C GLU A 1103 -23.85 -0.61 -48.68
N GLU A 1104 -24.07 -1.52 -47.73
CA GLU A 1104 -24.85 -1.26 -46.50
C GLU A 1104 -24.20 -0.16 -45.65
N LEU A 1105 -22.90 -0.27 -45.40
CA LEU A 1105 -22.14 0.74 -44.66
C LEU A 1105 -22.10 2.11 -45.37
N ALA A 1106 -22.21 2.12 -46.70
CA ALA A 1106 -22.28 3.35 -47.49
C ALA A 1106 -23.68 3.97 -47.48
N ALA A 1107 -24.74 3.16 -47.46
CA ALA A 1107 -26.13 3.60 -47.36
C ALA A 1107 -26.43 4.24 -46.00
N ASP A 1108 -26.01 3.61 -44.90
CA ASP A 1108 -26.23 4.10 -43.54
C ASP A 1108 -25.54 5.46 -43.30
N ARG A 1109 -24.36 5.67 -43.91
CA ARG A 1109 -23.68 6.98 -43.90
C ARG A 1109 -24.37 8.04 -44.76
N ALA A 1110 -24.97 7.64 -45.89
CA ALA A 1110 -25.70 8.57 -46.74
C ALA A 1110 -26.98 9.04 -46.05
N GLU A 1111 -27.65 8.16 -45.31
CA GLU A 1111 -28.85 8.46 -44.54
C GLU A 1111 -28.53 9.32 -43.30
N ALA A 1112 -27.46 8.99 -42.56
CA ALA A 1112 -26.97 9.79 -41.43
C ALA A 1112 -26.40 11.17 -41.82
N ALA A 1113 -26.01 11.35 -43.09
CA ALA A 1113 -25.59 12.65 -43.63
C ALA A 1113 -26.75 13.49 -44.21
N LEU A 1114 -27.92 12.87 -44.40
CA LEU A 1114 -29.16 13.51 -44.88
C LEU A 1114 -30.14 13.84 -43.75
N SER A 1115 -30.04 13.15 -42.60
CA SER A 1115 -30.70 13.48 -41.33
C SER A 1115 -29.93 14.51 -40.53
#